data_AF-A0A819U879-F1
#
_entry.id   AF-A0A819U879-F1
#
_cell.length_a   1.000
_cell.length_b   1.000
_cell.length_c   1.000
_cell.angle_alpha   90.00
_cell.angle_beta   90.00
_cell.angle_gamma   90.00
#
_symmetry.space_group_name_H-M   'P 1'
#
loop_
_entity.id
_entity.type
_entity.pdbx_description
1 polymer ?
#
loop_
_entity_poly.entity_id
_entity_poly.type
_entity_poly.pdbx_seq_one_letter_code
_entity_poly.pdbx_strand_id
1 'polypeptide(L)'
;MAKQHQISNIILVLLVFSSALLTIEANRERNDNVAYFQRSSSKNQIGDSKGKLATYNKNDGSNDFTAYHNGTFEAKKAGVYFSIFAAQIGSPRRVANGDIHMWMQKRNENEPDSNSIQSVEYGSTSVLVYATVFQTPVDCTFAFLYSAFTVNECTSLGLITTQPENEPLVPSIIISTLQVSGGTNTIPYAQLFSSKTQLGNSNSDVVVMDGSSAVNKLDITTAEKHGTIKYNEAGIYFLIACAQVGSAKDTDASGEVHLWMRLNEKDIANSNTIKTIRNGNTAVLVSQTVVKLEAKDKVQLVFSTTNKELGLIASKPKNEPLVPGIIVSTFRLSNEENPIAYAQLSSSQSQWGCTTPKIVKLDNNDGSHHIKNNNGMIEFEESGTYFIMAAAQVGSEDDDGVGDVHMWFRLNGEDMADSNTIQTVEKDTAVLVCQTAVELKTGDKLQIVVATDVTKGTLGLVAAKPHKESAVPSIIVSVFKSTGSTTNSEWTKPGKWNDKEHDNEIIDDVAYLQASSSKNQLTGTNPKAVTYNNVDGENGYSTVKNNTFVYETPGYYFVMYGAQVGTQSGNGNGEIHLWTRENGEDNPSSNSIQAVERRSLSVLIYDSLIKAPVGHEVTVIIAAHASNKCSSLGLIAQEFKHEPLVPSIIRSEIQLSDIDHPVHNLILTNSKTQLGSSNSKAITYDQDQSFGIGIPTARSDGSVKFNTSGTYFVIYIGQGGSTDDTRASGEIYLGPQLNGKDIPNSNIIHSVRSGSDRGAVCQTIVKVEANDKLRYVFSTTNEKLGFIATAPKNEPSVVSSVLTIFELGTKENPVPYAQLSSSQSQWGCITSKKVDLSNNDGSHRIKNNDGVIEFEEPGTYFMMAVGQTGSYDGKGNGDVHLWMRLNGKDVADSNTIQTVDGDTIVLVCQAVIKMEAGDKLELMFSADVAKGKLGFVTSQPESKETVPSMVFSAFKSSYTKTSKHYNKYNED
;
A
#
# COMPACT_ATOMS: atom_id res chain seq x y z
N MET A 1 16.64 15.52 65.30
CA MET A 1 18.02 16.04 65.16
C MET A 1 19.01 14.90 65.36
N ALA A 2 19.76 14.47 64.33
CA ALA A 2 21.11 13.89 64.44
C ALA A 2 21.65 13.43 63.05
N LYS A 3 22.88 13.87 62.74
CA LYS A 3 23.90 13.23 61.87
C LYS A 3 23.55 12.85 60.41
N GLN A 4 23.71 13.88 59.59
CA GLN A 4 24.43 13.91 58.30
C GLN A 4 25.61 12.91 58.14
N HIS A 5 25.71 12.27 56.95
CA HIS A 5 26.97 12.09 56.19
C HIS A 5 26.67 11.99 54.69
N GLN A 6 27.63 12.38 53.85
CA GLN A 6 27.51 12.53 52.38
C GLN A 6 27.60 11.19 51.62
N ILE A 7 27.14 11.19 50.36
CA ILE A 7 28.00 11.00 49.18
C ILE A 7 27.36 11.73 47.98
N SER A 8 28.20 12.28 47.10
CA SER A 8 27.85 13.23 46.04
C SER A 8 27.48 12.57 44.71
N ASN A 9 26.69 13.26 43.88
CA ASN A 9 27.17 13.73 42.57
C ASN A 9 26.21 14.80 41.99
N ILE A 10 26.79 15.93 41.56
CA ILE A 10 26.10 17.05 40.92
C ILE A 10 26.79 17.30 39.58
N ILE A 11 26.03 17.35 38.49
CA ILE A 11 26.40 18.12 37.29
C ILE A 11 25.24 19.06 36.96
N LEU A 12 25.61 20.27 36.57
CA LEU A 12 24.76 21.46 36.52
C LEU A 12 24.05 21.63 35.16
N VAL A 13 22.94 22.37 35.22
CA VAL A 13 21.99 22.66 34.15
C VAL A 13 22.32 23.96 33.38
N LEU A 14 21.99 23.94 32.08
CA LEU A 14 21.77 25.04 31.09
C LEU A 14 22.69 26.29 31.05
N LEU A 15 23.01 26.68 29.81
CA LEU A 15 23.34 28.06 29.40
C LEU A 15 22.12 28.75 28.76
N VAL A 16 22.19 30.08 28.62
CA VAL A 16 21.05 30.99 28.45
C VAL A 16 21.01 31.65 27.06
N PHE A 17 19.77 31.87 26.59
CA PHE A 17 19.25 32.76 25.53
C PHE A 17 20.14 33.67 24.65
N SER A 18 19.64 33.82 23.41
CA SER A 18 19.45 35.05 22.61
C SER A 18 20.37 35.34 21.42
N SER A 19 19.72 35.74 20.31
CA SER A 19 20.19 36.70 19.30
C SER A 19 18.95 37.24 18.55
N ALA A 20 18.97 38.49 18.12
CA ALA A 20 17.81 39.20 17.58
C ALA A 20 17.87 39.44 16.07
N LEU A 21 16.78 39.96 15.50
CA LEU A 21 16.70 40.56 14.17
C LEU A 21 17.80 41.62 13.94
N LEU A 22 18.31 41.68 12.71
CA LEU A 22 18.64 42.96 12.07
C LEU A 22 18.43 42.88 10.55
N THR A 23 17.78 43.89 9.98
CA THR A 23 17.49 44.03 8.53
C THR A 23 18.11 45.34 8.03
N ILE A 24 18.98 45.32 7.01
CA ILE A 24 19.43 46.52 6.26
C ILE A 24 19.72 46.19 4.78
N GLU A 25 19.40 47.13 3.89
CA GLU A 25 19.64 47.14 2.43
C GLU A 25 20.94 47.96 2.05
N ALA A 26 21.43 48.07 0.81
CA ALA A 26 20.83 47.84 -0.51
C ALA A 26 21.88 47.57 -1.62
N ASN A 27 21.38 47.39 -2.85
CA ASN A 27 22.12 47.41 -4.13
C ASN A 27 23.08 48.62 -4.30
N ARG A 28 24.23 48.44 -4.98
CA ARG A 28 24.41 48.88 -6.40
C ARG A 28 25.80 48.65 -7.06
N GLU A 29 25.73 48.15 -8.30
CA GLU A 29 26.48 48.52 -9.53
C GLU A 29 28.04 48.48 -9.68
N ARG A 30 28.43 47.81 -10.80
CA ARG A 30 29.44 48.20 -11.84
C ARG A 30 30.93 47.73 -11.83
N ASN A 31 31.18 46.82 -12.78
CA ASN A 31 32.07 46.95 -13.97
C ASN A 31 33.61 46.70 -13.98
N ASP A 32 33.98 45.98 -15.06
CA ASP A 32 35.14 46.16 -15.97
C ASP A 32 36.51 45.44 -15.77
N ASN A 33 36.71 44.42 -16.63
CA ASN A 33 37.81 44.25 -17.63
C ASN A 33 39.22 43.69 -17.30
N VAL A 34 39.65 42.71 -18.15
CA VAL A 34 40.94 42.64 -18.93
C VAL A 34 42.29 42.43 -18.17
N ALA A 35 43.26 41.57 -18.56
CA ALA A 35 43.42 40.63 -19.69
C ALA A 35 44.66 39.67 -19.58
N TYR A 36 44.74 38.66 -20.47
CA TYR A 36 45.92 38.00 -21.11
C TYR A 36 47.25 37.73 -20.35
N PHE A 37 47.82 36.51 -20.52
CA PHE A 37 48.93 36.27 -21.49
C PHE A 37 49.20 34.77 -21.75
N GLN A 38 50.09 34.47 -22.71
CA GLN A 38 50.23 33.18 -23.41
C GLN A 38 51.71 32.78 -23.63
N ARG A 39 51.95 31.45 -23.76
CA ARG A 39 52.91 30.79 -24.71
C ARG A 39 54.35 30.41 -24.28
N SER A 40 54.73 29.19 -24.72
CA SER A 40 56.08 28.76 -25.22
C SER A 40 57.24 28.53 -24.23
N SER A 41 58.22 27.62 -24.43
CA SER A 41 58.33 26.37 -25.22
C SER A 41 59.72 25.69 -25.05
N SER A 42 59.79 24.38 -25.33
CA SER A 42 60.92 23.64 -25.96
C SER A 42 62.03 22.90 -25.15
N LYS A 43 62.18 21.61 -25.53
CA LYS A 43 63.40 20.81 -25.82
C LYS A 43 64.47 20.40 -24.76
N ASN A 44 64.57 19.07 -24.64
CA ASN A 44 65.77 18.19 -24.71
C ASN A 44 66.90 18.18 -23.64
N GLN A 45 67.11 16.93 -23.15
CA GLN A 45 68.38 16.19 -22.99
C GLN A 45 69.32 16.37 -21.77
N ILE A 46 69.75 15.18 -21.27
CA ILE A 46 71.02 14.82 -20.60
C ILE A 46 71.25 15.36 -19.16
N GLY A 47 71.68 14.48 -18.24
CA GLY A 47 72.27 14.89 -16.96
C GLY A 47 72.33 13.78 -15.88
N ASP A 48 73.51 13.16 -15.74
CA ASP A 48 73.81 12.09 -14.76
C ASP A 48 74.19 12.61 -13.35
N SER A 49 74.04 11.73 -12.35
CA SER A 49 74.96 11.52 -11.21
C SER A 49 74.71 12.11 -9.80
N LYS A 50 74.80 11.18 -8.82
CA LYS A 50 75.41 11.25 -7.46
C LYS A 50 74.70 11.94 -6.27
N GLY A 51 74.72 11.23 -5.13
CA GLY A 51 74.75 11.81 -3.77
C GLY A 51 73.68 11.28 -2.80
N LYS A 52 73.76 10.06 -2.23
CA LYS A 52 74.54 9.62 -1.04
C LYS A 52 74.13 10.24 0.33
N LEU A 53 74.07 9.35 1.34
CA LEU A 53 74.26 9.53 2.80
C LEU A 53 73.07 9.86 3.74
N ALA A 54 72.61 8.79 4.40
CA ALA A 54 72.63 8.56 5.86
C ALA A 54 71.76 9.41 6.82
N THR A 55 70.77 8.69 7.40
CA THR A 55 70.34 8.70 8.81
C THR A 55 70.93 9.74 9.79
N TYR A 56 70.04 10.49 10.44
CA TYR A 56 70.11 10.77 11.87
C TYR A 56 68.71 10.71 12.51
N ASN A 57 68.64 10.50 13.82
CA ASN A 57 67.41 10.15 14.53
C ASN A 57 67.35 10.86 15.89
N LYS A 58 66.32 11.70 16.12
CA LYS A 58 65.65 11.88 17.42
C LYS A 58 64.49 12.89 17.36
N ASN A 59 63.43 12.56 18.11
CA ASN A 59 62.55 13.37 18.96
C ASN A 59 62.45 14.89 18.67
N ASP A 60 61.26 15.50 18.69
CA ASP A 60 60.09 15.21 19.52
C ASP A 60 58.74 15.51 18.81
N GLY A 61 57.65 15.53 19.59
CA GLY A 61 56.50 16.39 19.30
C GLY A 61 55.17 15.68 19.15
N SER A 62 54.31 15.79 20.16
CA SER A 62 52.88 15.50 20.06
C SER A 62 52.19 16.35 18.99
N ASN A 63 51.17 15.81 18.33
CA ASN A 63 49.91 16.52 18.07
C ASN A 63 48.80 15.55 17.68
N ASP A 64 47.69 15.59 18.41
CA ASP A 64 46.42 15.00 18.00
C ASP A 64 45.90 15.71 16.73
N PHE A 65 45.33 14.94 15.80
CA PHE A 65 44.60 15.49 14.65
C PHE A 65 43.16 15.00 14.66
N THR A 66 42.29 15.78 15.28
CA THR A 66 40.83 15.64 15.14
C THR A 66 40.41 16.18 13.79
N ALA A 67 39.92 15.30 12.90
CA ALA A 67 39.41 15.71 11.60
C ALA A 67 38.02 16.36 11.74
N TYR A 68 37.91 17.64 11.37
CA TYR A 68 36.61 18.29 11.14
C TYR A 68 36.17 18.05 9.69
N HIS A 69 34.92 17.60 9.54
CA HIS A 69 34.24 17.45 8.26
C HIS A 69 32.93 18.25 8.30
N ASN A 70 32.76 19.15 7.33
CA ASN A 70 31.53 19.43 6.59
C ASN A 70 31.56 20.86 6.03
N GLY A 71 31.61 20.96 4.70
CA GLY A 71 31.38 22.19 3.95
C GLY A 71 30.51 21.86 2.75
N THR A 72 29.23 22.22 2.81
CA THR A 72 28.29 22.12 1.69
C THR A 72 28.42 23.35 0.79
N PHE A 73 28.53 23.14 -0.52
CA PHE A 73 28.43 24.20 -1.52
C PHE A 73 27.03 24.24 -2.12
N GLU A 74 26.43 25.44 -2.17
CA GLU A 74 25.11 25.69 -2.76
C GLU A 74 25.30 26.31 -4.17
N ALA A 75 24.78 25.66 -5.21
CA ALA A 75 24.98 26.09 -6.61
C ALA A 75 23.73 26.78 -7.19
N LYS A 76 23.69 28.12 -7.13
CA LYS A 76 22.58 28.94 -7.66
C LYS A 76 22.76 29.33 -9.15
N LYS A 77 22.41 28.43 -10.08
CA LYS A 77 21.63 28.73 -11.31
C LYS A 77 21.49 27.53 -12.25
N ALA A 78 20.35 27.46 -12.93
CA ALA A 78 20.07 26.44 -13.94
C ALA A 78 20.96 26.58 -15.18
N GLY A 79 21.59 25.47 -15.57
CA GLY A 79 22.19 25.25 -16.88
C GLY A 79 21.95 23.79 -17.26
N VAL A 80 21.33 23.55 -18.43
CA VAL A 80 21.12 22.20 -18.93
C VAL A 80 22.45 21.70 -19.52
N TYR A 81 23.03 20.68 -18.89
CA TYR A 81 24.22 20.00 -19.41
C TYR A 81 23.79 18.78 -20.24
N PHE A 82 23.94 18.88 -21.56
CA PHE A 82 23.89 17.72 -22.44
C PHE A 82 25.28 17.08 -22.50
N SER A 83 25.36 15.78 -22.26
CA SER A 83 26.52 14.95 -22.62
C SER A 83 26.08 13.94 -23.67
N ILE A 84 26.41 14.21 -24.93
CA ILE A 84 26.23 13.27 -26.04
C ILE A 84 27.57 12.58 -26.29
N PHE A 85 27.66 11.29 -26.01
CA PHE A 85 28.75 10.46 -26.51
C PHE A 85 28.39 9.94 -27.90
N ALA A 86 28.96 10.56 -28.94
CA ALA A 86 28.92 10.03 -30.30
C ALA A 86 30.23 9.30 -30.60
N ALA A 87 30.16 7.99 -30.84
CA ALA A 87 31.29 7.20 -31.33
C ALA A 87 31.05 6.82 -32.79
N GLN A 88 31.92 7.29 -33.69
CA GLN A 88 31.88 6.94 -35.11
C GLN A 88 32.60 5.61 -35.35
N ILE A 89 31.91 4.64 -35.96
CA ILE A 89 32.51 3.35 -36.35
C ILE A 89 33.12 3.51 -37.75
N GLY A 90 34.44 3.27 -37.86
CA GLY A 90 35.17 3.28 -39.14
C GLY A 90 36.13 2.10 -39.24
N SER A 91 36.01 1.32 -40.31
CA SER A 91 36.92 0.19 -40.59
C SER A 91 38.30 0.69 -41.07
N PRO A 92 39.42 0.09 -40.66
CA PRO A 92 40.74 0.60 -41.00
C PRO A 92 41.13 0.33 -42.46
N ARG A 93 41.14 1.38 -43.27
CA ARG A 93 42.01 1.50 -44.46
C ARG A 93 42.79 2.81 -44.42
N ARG A 94 44.11 2.72 -44.66
CA ARG A 94 45.03 3.86 -44.66
C ARG A 94 44.66 4.90 -45.73
N VAL A 95 44.36 6.13 -45.31
CA VAL A 95 44.57 7.37 -46.08
C VAL A 95 45.06 8.46 -45.12
N ALA A 96 45.83 9.43 -45.61
CA ALA A 96 46.53 10.44 -44.80
C ALA A 96 45.72 11.73 -44.58
N ASN A 97 46.13 12.50 -43.56
CA ASN A 97 45.90 13.93 -43.29
C ASN A 97 44.60 14.58 -43.83
N GLY A 98 43.66 14.84 -42.94
CA GLY A 98 42.58 15.80 -43.13
C GLY A 98 42.00 16.24 -41.77
N ASP A 99 41.90 17.55 -41.54
CA ASP A 99 41.38 18.11 -40.29
C ASP A 99 39.84 17.98 -40.21
N ILE A 100 39.31 17.70 -39.01
CA ILE A 100 37.87 17.76 -38.73
C ILE A 100 37.55 19.09 -38.04
N HIS A 101 36.78 19.95 -38.70
CA HIS A 101 36.17 21.13 -38.07
C HIS A 101 34.77 20.78 -37.54
N MET A 102 34.56 20.98 -36.23
CA MET A 102 33.21 21.00 -35.64
C MET A 102 32.74 22.46 -35.48
N TRP A 103 31.56 22.77 -36.02
CA TRP A 103 30.82 23.99 -35.73
C TRP A 103 29.54 23.64 -34.97
N MET A 104 29.27 24.33 -33.86
CA MET A 104 27.97 24.29 -33.19
C MET A 104 27.16 25.53 -33.60
N GLN A 105 26.06 25.33 -34.32
CA GLN A 105 25.11 26.40 -34.63
C GLN A 105 23.91 26.33 -33.68
N LYS A 106 23.64 27.44 -33.00
CA LYS A 106 22.45 27.62 -32.17
C LYS A 106 21.23 27.79 -33.09
N ARG A 107 20.25 26.88 -33.03
CA ARG A 107 18.93 27.10 -33.64
C ARG A 107 18.12 28.06 -32.77
N ASN A 108 17.47 29.02 -33.42
CA ASN A 108 16.31 29.72 -32.87
C ASN A 108 15.06 29.06 -33.46
N GLU A 109 13.97 29.07 -32.69
CA GLU A 109 12.64 28.70 -33.16
C GLU A 109 12.10 29.80 -34.08
N ASN A 110 11.42 29.39 -35.18
CA ASN A 110 10.79 30.18 -36.27
C ASN A 110 11.56 30.25 -37.61
N GLU A 111 11.46 29.20 -38.44
CA GLU A 111 11.07 29.24 -39.88
C GLU A 111 11.08 27.82 -40.52
N PRO A 112 10.40 27.57 -41.66
CA PRO A 112 10.05 26.22 -42.13
C PRO A 112 11.02 25.58 -43.16
N ASP A 113 10.92 24.25 -43.23
CA ASP A 113 11.36 23.31 -44.28
C ASP A 113 12.40 23.72 -45.34
N SER A 114 13.55 23.04 -45.30
CA SER A 114 14.21 22.59 -46.54
C SER A 114 15.00 21.30 -46.34
N ASN A 115 14.76 20.33 -47.23
CA ASN A 115 15.47 19.05 -47.27
C ASN A 115 16.83 19.18 -47.97
N SER A 116 17.87 18.56 -47.41
CA SER A 116 18.93 17.96 -48.24
C SER A 116 19.58 16.79 -47.52
N ILE A 117 19.75 15.68 -48.25
CA ILE A 117 20.39 14.44 -47.79
C ILE A 117 21.67 14.27 -48.62
N GLN A 118 22.77 13.89 -47.98
CA GLN A 118 23.85 13.15 -48.64
C GLN A 118 24.18 11.91 -47.81
N SER A 119 24.14 10.75 -48.46
CA SER A 119 24.50 9.46 -47.90
C SER A 119 25.98 9.15 -48.13
N VAL A 120 26.64 8.58 -47.13
CA VAL A 120 27.92 7.88 -47.27
C VAL A 120 27.83 6.58 -46.48
N GLU A 121 27.94 5.44 -47.17
CA GLU A 121 27.97 4.11 -46.54
C GLU A 121 29.32 3.84 -45.85
N TYR A 122 29.32 3.10 -44.74
CA TYR A 122 30.22 1.96 -44.46
C TYR A 122 30.00 1.39 -43.04
N GLY A 123 29.90 0.05 -42.92
CA GLY A 123 30.09 -0.68 -41.64
C GLY A 123 28.80 -1.09 -40.91
N SER A 124 28.59 -2.40 -40.78
CA SER A 124 27.39 -3.00 -40.18
C SER A 124 27.61 -3.48 -38.75
N THR A 125 27.06 -2.75 -37.78
CA THR A 125 26.77 -3.25 -36.43
C THR A 125 25.41 -2.70 -35.98
N SER A 126 24.55 -3.54 -35.40
CA SER A 126 23.30 -3.13 -34.76
C SER A 126 23.49 -3.20 -33.25
N VAL A 127 23.20 -2.11 -32.54
CA VAL A 127 23.25 -2.05 -31.06
C VAL A 127 21.86 -1.62 -30.59
N LEU A 128 21.26 -2.42 -29.71
CA LEU A 128 19.98 -2.12 -29.08
C LEU A 128 20.27 -1.59 -27.66
N VAL A 129 19.89 -0.35 -27.38
CA VAL A 129 20.10 0.31 -26.08
C VAL A 129 18.74 0.67 -25.49
N TYR A 130 18.43 0.09 -24.32
CA TYR A 130 17.29 0.50 -23.52
C TYR A 130 17.69 1.60 -22.54
N ALA A 131 16.89 2.65 -22.44
CA ALA A 131 17.05 3.71 -21.45
C ALA A 131 15.67 4.15 -20.94
N THR A 132 15.33 3.76 -19.72
CA THR A 132 14.13 4.23 -19.03
C THR A 132 14.47 5.47 -18.22
N VAL A 133 13.88 6.62 -18.58
CA VAL A 133 14.10 7.89 -17.87
C VAL A 133 12.95 8.14 -16.90
N PHE A 134 13.24 8.06 -15.60
CA PHE A 134 12.34 8.54 -14.55
C PHE A 134 12.59 10.02 -14.30
N GLN A 135 11.54 10.84 -14.43
CA GLN A 135 11.58 12.24 -14.04
C GLN A 135 10.86 12.42 -12.71
N THR A 136 11.63 12.57 -11.61
CA THR A 136 11.08 13.03 -10.33
C THR A 136 11.13 14.56 -10.26
N PRO A 137 10.24 15.21 -9.49
CA PRO A 137 10.36 16.64 -9.21
C PRO A 137 11.68 16.98 -8.51
N VAL A 138 12.14 18.20 -8.80
CA VAL A 138 13.36 18.90 -8.38
C VAL A 138 13.85 18.54 -6.95
N ASP A 139 14.97 17.79 -6.86
CA ASP A 139 16.10 17.93 -5.92
C ASP A 139 16.86 16.59 -5.75
N CYS A 140 17.88 16.35 -6.57
CA CYS A 140 18.77 15.19 -6.47
C CYS A 140 20.22 15.55 -6.82
N THR A 141 21.16 15.16 -5.95
CA THR A 141 22.61 15.26 -6.20
C THR A 141 23.12 13.94 -6.80
N PHE A 142 23.91 14.01 -7.88
CA PHE A 142 24.50 12.83 -8.50
C PHE A 142 25.77 12.36 -7.76
N ALA A 143 25.88 11.05 -7.55
CA ALA A 143 27.12 10.38 -7.18
C ALA A 143 27.34 9.17 -8.11
N PHE A 144 28.52 9.07 -8.71
CA PHE A 144 28.90 7.91 -9.51
C PHE A 144 29.45 6.81 -8.61
N LEU A 145 28.90 5.60 -8.70
CA LEU A 145 29.42 4.41 -8.03
C LEU A 145 30.16 3.52 -9.04
N TYR A 146 31.42 3.21 -8.76
CA TYR A 146 32.15 2.10 -9.39
C TYR A 146 32.06 0.90 -8.46
N SER A 147 31.54 -0.24 -8.94
CA SER A 147 31.64 -1.52 -8.25
C SER A 147 32.92 -2.24 -8.65
N ALA A 148 33.77 -2.54 -7.67
CA ALA A 148 34.90 -3.44 -7.84
C ALA A 148 34.62 -4.73 -7.03
N PHE A 149 34.79 -5.89 -7.66
CA PHE A 149 34.68 -7.17 -6.97
C PHE A 149 35.95 -7.45 -6.16
N THR A 150 35.80 -7.71 -4.86
CA THR A 150 36.88 -8.22 -4.01
C THR A 150 36.83 -9.75 -3.96
N VAL A 151 37.84 -10.40 -4.55
CA VAL A 151 38.14 -11.82 -4.27
C VAL A 151 39.02 -11.88 -3.02
N ASN A 152 38.68 -12.74 -2.07
CA ASN A 152 39.40 -12.84 -0.80
C ASN A 152 40.75 -13.57 -0.92
N GLU A 153 41.66 -13.19 -0.02
CA GLU A 153 42.95 -13.82 0.29
C GLU A 153 44.06 -13.80 -0.79
N CYS A 154 44.81 -12.70 -0.84
CA CYS A 154 46.28 -12.79 -0.67
C CYS A 154 46.92 -11.47 -0.24
N THR A 155 48.08 -11.58 0.41
CA THR A 155 48.85 -10.51 1.07
C THR A 155 49.17 -9.25 0.22
N SER A 156 48.90 -8.08 0.80
CA SER A 156 49.61 -6.79 0.63
C SER A 156 50.00 -6.33 -0.79
N LEU A 157 49.35 -5.26 -1.27
CA LEU A 157 49.86 -4.43 -2.38
C LEU A 157 49.52 -2.95 -2.17
N GLY A 158 50.53 -2.10 -2.30
CA GLY A 158 50.38 -0.64 -2.30
C GLY A 158 50.05 -0.10 -3.70
N LEU A 159 49.65 1.17 -3.76
CA LEU A 159 49.32 1.84 -5.03
C LEU A 159 50.50 1.83 -6.01
N ILE A 160 50.26 1.35 -7.22
CA ILE A 160 51.01 1.72 -8.43
C ILE A 160 50.01 2.07 -9.52
N THR A 161 50.16 3.26 -10.11
CA THR A 161 49.38 3.75 -11.24
C THR A 161 50.24 3.79 -12.50
N THR A 162 49.86 3.07 -13.58
CA THR A 162 50.16 3.46 -14.97
C THR A 162 49.34 2.63 -15.99
N GLN A 163 49.08 3.27 -17.15
CA GLN A 163 48.30 2.85 -18.33
C GLN A 163 48.96 1.72 -19.17
N PRO A 164 48.29 1.04 -20.15
CA PRO A 164 47.85 1.69 -21.41
C PRO A 164 46.66 1.11 -22.23
N GLU A 165 46.36 1.89 -23.29
CA GLU A 165 45.55 1.76 -24.52
C GLU A 165 45.13 0.37 -25.09
N ASN A 166 43.96 0.39 -25.77
CA ASN A 166 43.32 -0.59 -26.68
C ASN A 166 42.36 -1.64 -26.09
N GLU A 167 41.08 -1.28 -25.86
CA GLU A 167 39.90 -2.17 -26.09
C GLU A 167 38.62 -1.32 -26.37
N PRO A 168 37.65 -1.80 -27.20
CA PRO A 168 36.35 -1.14 -27.39
C PRO A 168 35.13 -1.92 -26.86
N LEU A 169 34.24 -1.17 -26.20
CA LEU A 169 32.79 -1.42 -25.98
C LEU A 169 32.33 -2.43 -24.91
N VAL A 170 31.10 -2.16 -24.44
CA VAL A 170 30.48 -2.61 -23.18
C VAL A 170 29.25 -3.46 -23.47
N PRO A 171 29.01 -4.58 -22.76
CA PRO A 171 27.76 -5.32 -22.84
C PRO A 171 26.66 -4.68 -21.95
N SER A 172 25.48 -4.47 -22.53
CA SER A 172 24.28 -4.04 -21.81
C SER A 172 23.62 -5.23 -21.08
N ILE A 173 24.04 -5.47 -19.85
CA ILE A 173 23.36 -6.40 -18.94
C ILE A 173 22.15 -5.69 -18.30
N ILE A 174 20.96 -6.24 -18.48
CA ILE A 174 19.77 -5.90 -17.68
C ILE A 174 19.65 -6.94 -16.56
N ILE A 175 20.06 -6.57 -15.35
CA ILE A 175 19.74 -7.31 -14.12
C ILE A 175 18.60 -6.58 -13.42
N SER A 176 17.45 -7.23 -13.34
CA SER A 176 16.29 -6.77 -12.56
C SER A 176 16.27 -7.51 -11.22
N THR A 177 17.07 -7.05 -10.24
CA THR A 177 16.94 -7.52 -8.85
C THR A 177 15.78 -6.81 -8.16
N LEU A 178 14.63 -7.48 -8.05
CA LEU A 178 13.53 -7.06 -7.20
C LEU A 178 13.82 -7.49 -5.75
N GLN A 179 14.17 -6.54 -4.89
CA GLN A 179 14.35 -6.79 -3.46
C GLN A 179 13.18 -6.17 -2.68
N VAL A 180 12.35 -7.01 -2.05
CA VAL A 180 11.22 -6.59 -1.22
C VAL A 180 11.55 -6.94 0.23
N SER A 181 11.74 -5.94 1.09
CA SER A 181 12.07 -6.15 2.50
C SER A 181 10.82 -6.38 3.36
N GLY A 182 10.70 -7.58 3.94
CA GLY A 182 9.57 -8.02 4.76
C GLY A 182 9.60 -7.51 6.22
N GLY A 183 9.51 -6.20 6.44
CA GLY A 183 9.37 -5.65 7.79
C GLY A 183 7.97 -5.88 8.36
N THR A 184 7.84 -6.56 9.52
CA THR A 184 6.57 -6.74 10.23
C THR A 184 6.14 -5.46 10.95
N ASN A 185 5.62 -4.49 10.17
CA ASN A 185 5.11 -3.20 10.67
C ASN A 185 3.82 -3.35 11.48
N THR A 186 3.90 -3.90 12.69
CA THR A 186 2.81 -3.87 13.66
C THR A 186 2.53 -2.42 14.08
N ILE A 187 1.25 -2.02 14.08
CA ILE A 187 0.85 -0.68 14.53
C ILE A 187 0.90 -0.59 16.06
N PRO A 188 1.17 0.59 16.64
CA PRO A 188 0.94 0.83 18.06
C PRO A 188 -0.55 0.75 18.42
N TYR A 189 -0.87 0.07 19.51
CA TYR A 189 -2.22 -0.02 20.08
C TYR A 189 -2.18 -0.33 21.58
N ALA A 190 -3.28 -0.04 22.29
CA ALA A 190 -3.52 -0.54 23.64
C ALA A 190 -5.02 -0.66 23.96
N GLN A 191 -5.35 -1.63 24.82
CA GLN A 191 -6.58 -1.68 25.62
C GLN A 191 -6.18 -1.62 27.11
N LEU A 192 -6.62 -0.56 27.78
CA LEU A 192 -6.36 -0.24 29.17
C LEU A 192 -7.66 -0.26 29.96
N PHE A 193 -7.58 -0.54 31.26
CA PHE A 193 -8.73 -0.46 32.14
C PHE A 193 -8.36 -0.03 33.56
N SER A 194 -9.38 0.37 34.32
CA SER A 194 -9.29 0.54 35.76
C SER A 194 -10.20 -0.44 36.49
N SER A 195 -9.60 -1.33 37.29
CA SER A 195 -10.32 -2.25 38.18
C SER A 195 -10.84 -1.60 39.46
N LYS A 196 -10.64 -0.28 39.62
CA LYS A 196 -10.93 0.48 40.83
C LYS A 196 -12.06 1.48 40.64
N THR A 197 -12.89 1.58 41.67
CA THR A 197 -13.78 2.73 41.85
C THR A 197 -12.97 3.98 42.16
N GLN A 198 -13.26 5.07 41.47
CA GLN A 198 -12.59 6.37 41.58
C GLN A 198 -13.65 7.45 41.75
N LEU A 199 -13.88 7.86 43.00
CA LEU A 199 -14.85 8.91 43.34
C LEU A 199 -14.22 10.29 43.20
N GLY A 200 -14.99 11.28 42.75
CA GLY A 200 -14.48 12.63 42.50
C GLY A 200 -14.25 13.43 43.79
N ASN A 201 -13.25 14.32 43.79
CA ASN A 201 -12.82 15.07 44.97
C ASN A 201 -13.23 16.56 45.01
N SER A 202 -14.23 16.95 44.20
CA SER A 202 -14.67 18.33 43.88
C SER A 202 -13.74 19.15 42.96
N ASN A 203 -12.66 18.55 42.45
CA ASN A 203 -11.89 19.06 41.31
C ASN A 203 -11.85 18.00 40.19
N SER A 204 -11.19 18.33 39.07
CA SER A 204 -10.90 17.36 38.00
C SER A 204 -9.77 16.41 38.43
N ASP A 205 -10.02 15.11 38.38
CA ASP A 205 -9.05 14.05 38.71
C ASP A 205 -8.56 13.33 37.45
N VAL A 206 -7.26 13.03 37.41
CA VAL A 206 -6.70 12.18 36.35
C VAL A 206 -7.06 10.73 36.64
N VAL A 207 -7.64 10.05 35.65
CA VAL A 207 -8.08 8.66 35.75
C VAL A 207 -6.87 7.75 36.01
N VAL A 208 -6.98 6.89 37.03
CA VAL A 208 -5.99 5.89 37.38
C VAL A 208 -6.29 4.58 36.64
N MET A 209 -5.43 4.22 35.67
CA MET A 209 -5.42 2.89 35.05
C MET A 209 -4.53 1.94 35.87
N ASP A 210 -4.97 0.70 36.05
CA ASP A 210 -4.21 -0.32 36.79
C ASP A 210 -4.16 -1.69 36.11
N GLY A 211 -4.74 -1.82 34.92
CA GLY A 211 -4.63 -2.99 34.07
C GLY A 211 -4.58 -2.66 32.58
N SER A 212 -4.15 -3.65 31.80
CA SER A 212 -4.13 -3.61 30.33
C SER A 212 -4.29 -5.03 29.79
N SER A 213 -5.21 -5.24 28.85
CA SER A 213 -5.41 -6.55 28.22
C SER A 213 -4.62 -6.72 26.93
N ALA A 214 -4.28 -5.62 26.26
CA ALA A 214 -3.49 -5.62 25.04
C ALA A 214 -2.62 -4.35 24.99
N VAL A 215 -1.33 -4.48 24.65
CA VAL A 215 -0.41 -3.35 24.47
C VAL A 215 0.61 -3.72 23.40
N ASN A 216 0.79 -2.85 22.41
CA ASN A 216 1.87 -2.94 21.44
C ASN A 216 2.47 -1.55 21.20
N LYS A 217 3.80 -1.44 21.29
CA LYS A 217 4.61 -0.22 20.98
C LYS A 217 4.25 1.08 21.73
N LEU A 218 3.31 1.08 22.67
CA LEU A 218 2.96 2.24 23.51
C LEU A 218 3.60 2.12 24.90
N ASP A 219 4.12 3.23 25.42
CA ASP A 219 4.64 3.33 26.79
C ASP A 219 3.49 3.70 27.74
N ILE A 220 3.03 2.77 28.57
CA ILE A 220 2.03 3.07 29.60
C ILE A 220 2.73 3.16 30.96
N THR A 221 2.80 4.37 31.52
CA THR A 221 3.38 4.56 32.86
C THR A 221 2.28 4.40 33.91
N THR A 222 2.09 3.18 34.39
CA THR A 222 1.11 2.83 35.46
C THR A 222 1.58 3.17 36.88
N ALA A 223 2.79 3.75 37.04
CA ALA A 223 3.38 4.05 38.34
C ALA A 223 2.54 5.06 39.15
N GLU A 224 1.85 4.55 40.17
CA GLU A 224 1.10 5.17 41.28
C GLU A 224 0.16 6.38 41.07
N LYS A 225 0.21 7.18 39.99
CA LYS A 225 -0.57 8.44 39.95
C LYS A 225 -1.27 8.95 38.69
N HIS A 226 -0.92 8.59 37.44
CA HIS A 226 -1.28 9.49 36.31
C HIS A 226 -1.89 8.91 35.03
N GLY A 227 -2.24 7.61 34.94
CA GLY A 227 -3.02 7.05 33.81
C GLY A 227 -2.63 7.54 32.41
N THR A 228 -1.33 7.75 32.20
CA THR A 228 -0.82 8.51 31.06
C THR A 228 -0.32 7.54 30.00
N ILE A 229 -0.90 7.67 28.80
CA ILE A 229 -0.49 6.94 27.61
C ILE A 229 0.57 7.78 26.90
N LYS A 230 1.81 7.28 26.84
CA LYS A 230 2.90 7.93 26.09
C LYS A 230 3.06 7.23 24.74
N TYR A 231 2.96 8.01 23.68
CA TYR A 231 3.04 7.53 22.30
C TYR A 231 4.49 7.54 21.86
N ASN A 232 5.02 6.41 21.41
CA ASN A 232 6.43 6.29 21.03
C ASN A 232 6.70 6.62 19.56
N GLU A 233 5.69 6.42 18.70
CA GLU A 233 5.75 6.70 17.26
C GLU A 233 4.72 7.79 16.92
N ALA A 234 5.09 8.74 16.07
CA ALA A 234 4.16 9.74 15.56
C ALA A 234 3.09 9.12 14.65
N GLY A 235 1.97 9.82 14.46
CA GLY A 235 0.88 9.37 13.60
C GLY A 235 -0.50 9.92 13.96
N ILE A 236 -1.51 9.43 13.22
CA ILE A 236 -2.92 9.69 13.52
C ILE A 236 -3.44 8.53 14.37
N TYR A 237 -4.06 8.84 15.50
CA TYR A 237 -4.57 7.85 16.45
C TYR A 237 -6.06 8.03 16.68
N PHE A 238 -6.79 6.92 16.78
CA PHE A 238 -8.12 6.90 17.39
C PHE A 238 -7.99 6.54 18.87
N LEU A 239 -8.76 7.22 19.71
CA LEU A 239 -8.90 6.93 21.13
C LEU A 239 -10.38 6.95 21.50
N ILE A 240 -10.79 5.97 22.30
CA ILE A 240 -12.15 5.89 22.85
C ILE A 240 -12.11 5.40 24.28
N ALA A 241 -12.88 6.07 25.14
CA ALA A 241 -12.99 5.83 26.56
C ALA A 241 -14.46 5.58 26.92
N CYS A 242 -14.75 4.38 27.45
CA CYS A 242 -16.06 4.01 27.96
C CYS A 242 -15.95 3.89 29.49
N ALA A 243 -16.48 4.89 30.20
CA ALA A 243 -16.49 4.96 31.65
C ALA A 243 -17.78 4.39 32.22
N GLN A 244 -17.67 3.51 33.20
CA GLN A 244 -18.78 3.12 34.05
C GLN A 244 -18.93 4.20 35.13
N VAL A 245 -19.98 5.02 35.04
CA VAL A 245 -20.27 6.11 35.97
C VAL A 245 -21.43 5.75 36.89
N GLY A 246 -21.47 6.31 38.10
CA GLY A 246 -22.49 6.01 39.10
C GLY A 246 -22.09 6.52 40.48
N SER A 247 -22.74 6.03 41.54
CA SER A 247 -22.38 6.37 42.93
C SER A 247 -21.48 5.33 43.62
N ALA A 248 -20.88 5.77 44.72
CA ALA A 248 -20.34 4.89 45.73
C ALA A 248 -21.44 3.92 46.20
N LYS A 249 -21.06 2.64 46.34
CA LYS A 249 -21.97 1.57 46.70
C LYS A 249 -22.81 1.92 47.94
N ASP A 250 -24.11 1.64 47.85
CA ASP A 250 -25.11 1.86 48.90
C ASP A 250 -25.40 3.36 49.19
N THR A 251 -25.23 4.26 48.20
CA THR A 251 -25.64 5.67 48.28
C THR A 251 -26.55 6.10 47.12
N ASP A 252 -27.65 6.80 47.43
CA ASP A 252 -28.61 7.33 46.44
C ASP A 252 -28.11 8.65 45.78
N ALA A 253 -26.78 8.80 45.68
CA ALA A 253 -26.15 10.04 45.24
C ALA A 253 -26.61 10.43 43.82
N SER A 254 -26.91 11.71 43.66
CA SER A 254 -27.30 12.31 42.38
C SER A 254 -26.41 13.49 42.04
N GLY A 255 -26.29 13.81 40.75
CA GLY A 255 -25.38 14.84 40.23
C GLY A 255 -24.92 14.52 38.81
N GLU A 256 -23.77 15.04 38.41
CA GLU A 256 -23.19 14.85 37.08
C GLU A 256 -21.79 14.25 37.20
N VAL A 257 -21.42 13.43 36.22
CA VAL A 257 -20.04 12.98 35.97
C VAL A 257 -19.62 13.46 34.58
N HIS A 258 -18.47 14.12 34.51
CA HIS A 258 -17.89 14.68 33.29
C HIS A 258 -16.62 13.89 32.94
N LEU A 259 -16.36 13.64 31.65
CA LEU A 259 -15.20 12.88 31.17
C LEU A 259 -14.62 13.50 29.88
N TRP A 260 -13.32 13.78 29.87
CA TRP A 260 -12.60 14.32 28.73
C TRP A 260 -11.14 13.84 28.66
N MET A 261 -10.45 14.25 27.59
CA MET A 261 -9.04 13.89 27.35
C MET A 261 -8.14 15.13 27.39
N ARG A 262 -6.88 14.96 27.84
CA ARG A 262 -5.80 15.96 27.77
C ARG A 262 -4.66 15.45 26.90
N LEU A 263 -4.16 16.29 26.00
CA LEU A 263 -2.91 16.11 25.27
C LEU A 263 -1.85 17.03 25.88
N ASN A 264 -0.77 16.45 26.40
CA ASN A 264 0.34 17.19 27.04
C ASN A 264 -0.15 18.21 28.07
N GLU A 265 -0.97 17.75 29.02
CA GLU A 265 -1.59 18.53 30.12
C GLU A 265 -2.61 19.59 29.69
N LYS A 266 -2.86 19.76 28.39
CA LYS A 266 -3.89 20.65 27.83
C LYS A 266 -5.13 19.86 27.41
N ASP A 267 -6.32 20.33 27.77
CA ASP A 267 -7.58 19.69 27.35
C ASP A 267 -7.68 19.62 25.81
N ILE A 268 -8.08 18.44 25.29
CA ILE A 268 -8.45 18.26 23.89
C ILE A 268 -9.82 18.90 23.69
N ALA A 269 -9.91 19.83 22.75
CA ALA A 269 -11.15 20.51 22.41
C ALA A 269 -12.22 19.48 22.00
N ASN A 270 -13.48 19.73 22.38
CA ASN A 270 -14.63 18.92 21.96
C ASN A 270 -14.53 17.43 22.30
N SER A 271 -13.75 17.06 23.33
CA SER A 271 -13.65 15.69 23.87
C SER A 271 -14.46 15.46 25.16
N ASN A 272 -15.07 16.51 25.72
CA ASN A 272 -15.77 16.43 27.01
C ASN A 272 -17.21 15.94 26.83
N THR A 273 -17.66 15.10 27.76
CA THR A 273 -18.99 14.48 27.79
C THR A 273 -19.52 14.44 29.21
N ILE A 274 -20.84 14.54 29.37
CA ILE A 274 -21.54 14.59 30.67
C ILE A 274 -22.61 13.50 30.72
N LYS A 275 -22.68 12.77 31.83
CA LYS A 275 -23.85 11.97 32.22
C LYS A 275 -24.38 12.46 33.56
N THR A 276 -25.68 12.74 33.63
CA THR A 276 -26.39 12.92 34.89
C THR A 276 -26.65 11.55 35.53
N ILE A 277 -26.40 11.44 36.82
CA ILE A 277 -26.66 10.28 37.67
C ILE A 277 -27.76 10.64 38.66
N ARG A 278 -28.69 9.70 38.87
CA ARG A 278 -29.78 9.80 39.84
C ARG A 278 -29.83 8.57 40.70
N ASN A 279 -30.20 8.74 41.98
CA ASN A 279 -30.47 7.64 42.91
C ASN A 279 -29.35 6.59 42.98
N GLY A 280 -28.11 6.98 42.70
CA GLY A 280 -26.96 6.06 42.60
C GLY A 280 -26.89 5.16 41.36
N ASN A 281 -27.83 5.27 40.42
CA ASN A 281 -27.90 4.45 39.20
C ASN A 281 -26.55 4.44 38.45
N THR A 282 -26.17 3.26 37.95
CA THR A 282 -24.98 3.13 37.10
C THR A 282 -25.33 3.42 35.65
N ALA A 283 -24.39 4.04 34.92
CA ALA A 283 -24.53 4.27 33.49
C ALA A 283 -23.18 4.25 32.77
N VAL A 284 -23.20 4.22 31.43
CA VAL A 284 -21.97 4.37 30.62
C VAL A 284 -21.85 5.80 30.06
N LEU A 285 -20.64 6.36 30.14
CA LEU A 285 -20.25 7.65 29.59
C LEU A 285 -19.12 7.42 28.57
N VAL A 286 -19.26 7.97 27.36
CA VAL A 286 -18.33 7.69 26.25
C VAL A 286 -17.69 8.96 25.70
N SER A 287 -16.36 9.04 25.76
CA SER A 287 -15.54 10.11 25.18
C SER A 287 -14.63 9.55 24.10
N GLN A 288 -14.57 10.19 22.92
CA GLN A 288 -13.80 9.72 21.76
C GLN A 288 -13.06 10.85 21.05
N THR A 289 -11.93 10.54 20.41
CA THR A 289 -11.23 11.47 19.51
C THR A 289 -10.36 10.75 18.47
N VAL A 290 -10.34 11.26 17.24
CA VAL A 290 -9.21 11.08 16.31
C VAL A 290 -8.28 12.28 16.48
N VAL A 291 -6.99 12.03 16.72
CA VAL A 291 -6.00 13.07 17.01
C VAL A 291 -4.63 12.73 16.41
N LYS A 292 -3.95 13.76 15.88
CA LYS A 292 -2.53 13.68 15.48
C LYS A 292 -1.66 13.75 16.73
N LEU A 293 -0.76 12.79 16.90
CA LEU A 293 0.16 12.71 18.03
C LEU A 293 1.59 12.63 17.54
N GLU A 294 2.44 13.49 18.10
CA GLU A 294 3.88 13.49 17.88
C GLU A 294 4.57 12.42 18.75
N ALA A 295 5.78 12.01 18.39
CA ALA A 295 6.53 11.07 19.21
C ALA A 295 6.88 11.66 20.60
N LYS A 296 6.53 10.91 21.65
CA LYS A 296 6.58 11.24 23.09
C LYS A 296 5.41 12.07 23.61
N ASP A 297 4.39 12.36 22.80
CA ASP A 297 3.16 12.96 23.28
C ASP A 297 2.48 12.09 24.35
N LYS A 298 1.79 12.76 25.27
CA LYS A 298 1.12 12.16 26.42
C LYS A 298 -0.37 12.45 26.34
N VAL A 299 -1.19 11.40 26.29
CA VAL A 299 -2.63 11.53 26.52
C VAL A 299 -2.98 11.08 27.93
N GLN A 300 -3.84 11.87 28.59
CA GLN A 300 -4.43 11.57 29.89
C GLN A 300 -5.94 11.62 29.77
N LEU A 301 -6.62 10.79 30.56
CA LEU A 301 -8.06 10.90 30.76
C LEU A 301 -8.33 11.62 32.07
N VAL A 302 -9.35 12.45 32.09
CA VAL A 302 -9.70 13.29 33.23
C VAL A 302 -11.20 13.25 33.43
N PHE A 303 -11.63 13.15 34.68
CA PHE A 303 -13.03 13.20 35.05
C PHE A 303 -13.27 14.23 36.15
N SER A 304 -14.51 14.71 36.27
CA SER A 304 -14.96 15.52 37.40
C SER A 304 -16.39 15.15 37.78
N THR A 305 -16.83 15.60 38.95
CA THR A 305 -18.15 15.26 39.51
C THR A 305 -18.74 16.43 40.27
N THR A 306 -20.04 16.72 40.10
CA THR A 306 -20.72 17.73 40.93
C THR A 306 -21.02 17.23 42.36
N ASN A 307 -20.95 15.91 42.58
CA ASN A 307 -21.11 15.27 43.88
C ASN A 307 -19.97 14.27 44.13
N LYS A 308 -19.26 14.41 45.26
CA LYS A 308 -18.10 13.58 45.65
C LYS A 308 -18.40 12.09 45.90
N GLU A 309 -19.68 11.72 45.99
CA GLU A 309 -20.13 10.33 46.10
C GLU A 309 -20.32 9.70 44.72
N LEU A 310 -20.18 10.47 43.63
CA LEU A 310 -20.16 9.96 42.26
C LEU A 310 -18.72 9.73 41.77
N GLY A 311 -18.60 8.99 40.68
CA GLY A 311 -17.35 8.86 39.94
C GLY A 311 -17.36 7.67 38.99
N LEU A 312 -16.17 7.11 38.74
CA LEU A 312 -15.98 5.89 37.97
C LEU A 312 -16.18 4.68 38.88
N ILE A 313 -17.09 3.77 38.56
CA ILE A 313 -17.52 2.68 39.45
C ILE A 313 -17.07 1.33 38.89
N ALA A 314 -16.15 0.66 39.59
CA ALA A 314 -15.80 -0.73 39.27
C ALA A 314 -16.65 -1.69 40.12
N SER A 315 -17.13 -2.78 39.52
CA SER A 315 -17.93 -3.79 40.20
C SER A 315 -17.54 -5.21 39.77
N LYS A 316 -17.84 -6.19 40.62
CA LYS A 316 -17.61 -7.61 40.32
C LYS A 316 -18.87 -8.43 40.58
N PRO A 317 -19.80 -8.50 39.60
CA PRO A 317 -20.99 -9.31 39.70
C PRO A 317 -20.65 -10.80 39.83
N LYS A 318 -21.61 -11.58 40.34
CA LYS A 318 -21.38 -13.00 40.63
C LYS A 318 -21.46 -13.82 39.35
N ASN A 319 -20.40 -14.61 39.09
CA ASN A 319 -20.24 -15.47 37.89
C ASN A 319 -20.02 -14.72 36.57
N GLU A 320 -19.62 -13.45 36.62
CA GLU A 320 -19.40 -12.62 35.43
C GLU A 320 -17.96 -12.05 35.42
N PRO A 321 -17.44 -11.55 34.27
CA PRO A 321 -16.22 -10.75 34.23
C PRO A 321 -16.29 -9.50 35.11
N LEU A 322 -15.12 -8.91 35.39
CA LEU A 322 -15.05 -7.64 36.13
C LEU A 322 -15.66 -6.54 35.27
N VAL A 323 -16.45 -5.66 35.88
CA VAL A 323 -16.89 -4.39 35.30
C VAL A 323 -15.87 -3.35 35.72
N PRO A 324 -14.92 -2.95 34.86
CA PRO A 324 -13.98 -1.89 35.19
C PRO A 324 -14.70 -0.54 35.29
N GLY A 325 -14.16 0.37 36.11
CA GLY A 325 -14.66 1.74 36.19
C GLY A 325 -14.49 2.52 34.88
N ILE A 326 -13.58 2.08 34.02
CA ILE A 326 -13.36 2.61 32.68
C ILE A 326 -12.55 1.63 31.81
N ILE A 327 -12.86 1.58 30.51
CA ILE A 327 -12.09 0.91 29.46
C ILE A 327 -11.60 1.99 28.48
N VAL A 328 -10.34 1.93 28.08
CA VAL A 328 -9.77 2.82 27.06
C VAL A 328 -9.11 2.00 25.97
N SER A 329 -9.53 2.22 24.73
CA SER A 329 -8.91 1.66 23.54
C SER A 329 -8.21 2.77 22.76
N THR A 330 -7.00 2.49 22.28
CA THR A 330 -6.28 3.37 21.35
C THR A 330 -5.51 2.53 20.32
N PHE A 331 -5.44 3.02 19.08
CA PHE A 331 -4.60 2.43 18.04
C PHE A 331 -4.24 3.49 16.98
N ARG A 332 -3.08 3.30 16.35
CA ARG A 332 -2.65 4.15 15.23
C ARG A 332 -3.41 3.79 13.97
N LEU A 333 -4.04 4.78 13.36
CA LEU A 333 -4.72 4.69 12.07
C LEU A 333 -3.73 4.72 10.89
N SER A 334 -2.77 5.65 10.95
CA SER A 334 -1.74 5.85 9.92
C SER A 334 -0.49 6.52 10.50
N ASN A 335 0.61 6.50 9.74
CA ASN A 335 1.70 7.46 9.96
C ASN A 335 1.25 8.86 9.50
N GLU A 336 2.12 9.85 9.68
CA GLU A 336 1.84 11.23 9.27
C GLU A 336 2.21 11.54 7.82
N GLU A 337 3.14 10.77 7.26
CA GLU A 337 3.68 10.97 5.91
C GLU A 337 2.64 10.57 4.85
N ASN A 338 1.90 9.47 5.11
CA ASN A 338 0.81 8.96 4.29
C ASN A 338 -0.44 8.81 5.18
N PRO A 339 -1.14 9.90 5.54
CA PRO A 339 -2.33 9.82 6.37
C PRO A 339 -3.47 9.17 5.60
N ILE A 340 -4.28 8.37 6.30
CA ILE A 340 -5.49 7.78 5.73
C ILE A 340 -6.63 8.80 5.70
N ALA A 341 -7.72 8.50 5.00
CA ALA A 341 -8.95 9.28 5.15
C ALA A 341 -9.50 9.20 6.59
N TYR A 342 -9.64 10.34 7.27
CA TYR A 342 -10.24 10.46 8.61
C TYR A 342 -10.93 11.81 8.83
N ALA A 343 -11.82 11.89 9.81
CA ALA A 343 -12.38 13.12 10.33
C ALA A 343 -12.73 13.01 11.82
N GLN A 344 -12.39 14.05 12.57
CA GLN A 344 -12.95 14.39 13.87
C GLN A 344 -13.79 15.65 13.69
N LEU A 345 -15.10 15.52 13.82
CA LEU A 345 -16.06 16.60 13.67
C LEU A 345 -16.87 16.74 14.95
N SER A 346 -17.37 17.93 15.22
CA SER A 346 -18.23 18.16 16.39
C SER A 346 -19.21 19.31 16.16
N SER A 347 -20.12 19.50 17.10
CA SER A 347 -21.02 20.65 17.12
C SER A 347 -20.99 21.38 18.45
N SER A 348 -20.66 22.66 18.45
CA SER A 348 -20.64 23.50 19.65
C SER A 348 -22.01 24.07 20.06
N GLN A 349 -23.05 23.76 19.28
CA GLN A 349 -24.40 24.32 19.42
C GLN A 349 -25.38 23.25 19.88
N SER A 350 -26.31 23.58 20.78
CA SER A 350 -27.48 22.73 21.05
C SER A 350 -28.38 22.66 19.81
N GLN A 351 -28.95 21.48 19.55
CA GLN A 351 -29.73 21.17 18.35
C GLN A 351 -31.01 20.45 18.74
N TRP A 352 -32.06 21.23 18.94
CA TRP A 352 -33.34 20.70 19.38
C TRP A 352 -34.04 19.90 18.29
N GLY A 353 -34.53 18.72 18.66
CA GLY A 353 -35.23 17.79 17.78
C GLY A 353 -36.66 18.25 17.45
N CYS A 354 -37.37 17.41 16.73
CA CYS A 354 -38.83 17.32 16.74
C CYS A 354 -39.22 15.96 16.15
N THR A 355 -40.53 15.70 16.04
CA THR A 355 -41.05 14.48 15.40
C THR A 355 -40.62 14.30 13.95
N THR A 356 -40.28 15.38 13.24
CA THR A 356 -39.69 15.32 11.90
C THR A 356 -38.16 15.17 11.98
N PRO A 357 -37.56 14.20 11.26
CA PRO A 357 -36.11 14.04 11.17
C PRO A 357 -35.38 15.32 10.75
N LYS A 358 -34.32 15.69 11.48
CA LYS A 358 -33.43 16.82 11.21
C LYS A 358 -32.00 16.34 10.99
N ILE A 359 -31.31 16.91 10.01
CA ILE A 359 -29.87 16.70 9.83
C ILE A 359 -29.12 17.44 10.95
N VAL A 360 -28.22 16.74 11.63
CA VAL A 360 -27.34 17.29 12.66
C VAL A 360 -26.26 18.14 12.01
N LYS A 361 -26.15 19.40 12.42
CA LYS A 361 -25.12 20.33 11.99
C LYS A 361 -23.82 20.05 12.73
N LEU A 362 -22.72 20.05 12.01
CA LEU A 362 -21.36 19.90 12.53
C LEU A 362 -20.61 21.19 12.19
N ASP A 363 -20.55 22.13 13.15
CA ASP A 363 -19.96 23.46 12.95
C ASP A 363 -18.44 23.50 13.17
N ASN A 364 -17.87 22.45 13.78
CA ASN A 364 -16.44 22.28 13.98
C ASN A 364 -15.87 21.13 13.14
N ASN A 365 -14.65 21.34 12.66
CA ASN A 365 -13.79 20.30 12.13
C ASN A 365 -12.50 20.33 12.97
N ASP A 366 -12.42 19.42 13.93
CA ASP A 366 -11.32 19.33 14.88
C ASP A 366 -10.06 18.68 14.25
N GLY A 367 -10.24 17.99 13.12
CA GLY A 367 -9.18 17.57 12.20
C GLY A 367 -9.70 16.59 11.15
N SER A 368 -9.33 16.77 9.87
CA SER A 368 -9.78 15.88 8.79
C SER A 368 -8.73 15.72 7.68
N HIS A 369 -8.69 14.54 7.08
CA HIS A 369 -7.93 14.23 5.87
C HIS A 369 -8.79 13.38 4.93
N HIS A 370 -8.83 13.70 3.63
CA HIS A 370 -9.66 13.03 2.60
C HIS A 370 -11.16 12.81 2.92
N ILE A 371 -11.69 13.59 3.86
CA ILE A 371 -13.10 13.67 4.21
C ILE A 371 -13.45 15.16 4.37
N LYS A 372 -14.53 15.60 3.73
CA LYS A 372 -15.05 16.97 3.84
C LYS A 372 -16.28 17.01 4.73
N ASN A 373 -16.41 18.04 5.56
CA ASN A 373 -17.66 18.37 6.25
C ASN A 373 -18.21 19.70 5.70
N ASN A 374 -19.43 19.66 5.16
CA ASN A 374 -20.22 20.84 4.83
C ASN A 374 -21.42 20.94 5.78
N ASN A 375 -21.15 21.32 7.02
CA ASN A 375 -22.12 21.60 8.08
C ASN A 375 -23.14 20.45 8.33
N GLY A 376 -22.64 19.22 8.50
CA GLY A 376 -23.47 18.01 8.70
C GLY A 376 -23.65 17.14 7.45
N MET A 377 -23.11 17.57 6.31
CA MET A 377 -22.93 16.74 5.12
C MET A 377 -21.48 16.30 5.03
N ILE A 378 -21.21 15.02 5.30
CA ILE A 378 -19.87 14.42 5.31
C ILE A 378 -19.63 13.75 3.95
N GLU A 379 -18.70 14.25 3.16
CA GLU A 379 -18.39 13.76 1.80
C GLU A 379 -17.01 13.08 1.79
N PHE A 380 -16.95 11.86 1.22
CA PHE A 380 -15.77 11.01 1.21
C PHE A 380 -14.99 11.18 -0.10
N GLU A 381 -13.70 11.52 -0.04
CA GLU A 381 -12.88 11.68 -1.24
C GLU A 381 -12.30 10.35 -1.75
N GLU A 382 -12.20 9.35 -0.88
CA GLU A 382 -11.69 8.02 -1.18
C GLU A 382 -12.78 6.95 -1.07
N SER A 383 -12.56 5.85 -1.77
CA SER A 383 -13.35 4.63 -1.59
C SER A 383 -12.65 3.72 -0.57
N GLY A 384 -13.41 2.92 0.17
CA GLY A 384 -12.88 1.95 1.12
C GLY A 384 -13.89 1.55 2.21
N THR A 385 -13.48 0.68 3.11
CA THR A 385 -14.24 0.38 4.34
C THR A 385 -14.00 1.49 5.37
N TYR A 386 -15.05 2.06 5.92
CA TYR A 386 -14.97 3.10 6.97
C TYR A 386 -15.62 2.63 8.26
N PHE A 387 -15.01 3.00 9.40
CA PHE A 387 -15.69 3.02 10.68
C PHE A 387 -16.15 4.45 10.98
N ILE A 388 -17.40 4.57 11.41
CA ILE A 388 -18.07 5.83 11.73
C ILE A 388 -18.69 5.66 13.11
N MET A 389 -18.47 6.64 13.99
CA MET A 389 -19.11 6.68 15.30
C MET A 389 -19.53 8.11 15.66
N ALA A 390 -20.80 8.26 16.03
CA ALA A 390 -21.41 9.49 16.51
C ALA A 390 -21.81 9.30 17.98
N ALA A 391 -21.23 10.12 18.87
CA ALA A 391 -21.59 10.19 20.28
C ALA A 391 -22.23 11.55 20.55
N ALA A 392 -23.55 11.56 20.77
CA ALA A 392 -24.33 12.77 20.94
C ALA A 392 -24.71 12.98 22.41
N GLN A 393 -24.51 14.21 22.90
CA GLN A 393 -25.01 14.64 24.20
C GLN A 393 -26.50 14.94 24.05
N VAL A 394 -27.36 14.12 24.63
CA VAL A 394 -28.81 14.30 24.58
C VAL A 394 -29.35 14.82 25.91
N GLY A 395 -30.36 15.69 25.86
CA GLY A 395 -30.92 16.36 27.02
C GLY A 395 -32.06 17.32 26.64
N SER A 396 -32.63 18.01 27.63
CA SER A 396 -33.68 19.02 27.45
C SER A 396 -33.26 20.41 27.91
N GLU A 397 -33.78 21.46 27.27
CA GLU A 397 -33.68 22.86 27.69
C GLU A 397 -34.55 23.16 28.93
N ASP A 398 -35.70 22.47 29.03
CA ASP A 398 -36.74 22.70 30.05
C ASP A 398 -36.98 21.46 30.91
N ASP A 399 -37.44 21.68 32.15
CA ASP A 399 -37.90 20.67 33.11
C ASP A 399 -39.03 19.73 32.59
N ASP A 400 -39.71 20.12 31.50
CA ASP A 400 -40.85 19.42 30.90
C ASP A 400 -40.47 18.48 29.73
N GLY A 401 -39.21 18.49 29.27
CA GLY A 401 -38.80 17.79 28.04
C GLY A 401 -38.49 16.31 28.23
N VAL A 402 -39.44 15.56 28.78
CA VAL A 402 -39.35 14.08 28.87
C VAL A 402 -39.75 13.45 27.54
N GLY A 403 -38.92 12.54 27.01
CA GLY A 403 -39.21 11.77 25.80
C GLY A 403 -38.00 11.05 25.21
N ASP A 404 -38.19 10.39 24.07
CA ASP A 404 -37.16 9.66 23.34
C ASP A 404 -36.42 10.56 22.34
N VAL A 405 -35.08 10.47 22.35
CA VAL A 405 -34.20 10.99 21.28
C VAL A 405 -33.73 9.82 20.43
N HIS A 406 -33.95 9.91 19.12
CA HIS A 406 -33.50 8.93 18.12
C HIS A 406 -32.34 9.51 17.31
N MET A 407 -31.29 8.72 17.05
CA MET A 407 -30.17 9.10 16.18
C MET A 407 -29.75 7.94 15.26
N TRP A 408 -29.60 8.24 13.96
CA TRP A 408 -29.20 7.28 12.93
C TRP A 408 -28.37 7.94 11.82
N PHE A 409 -27.81 7.12 10.93
CA PHE A 409 -27.08 7.58 9.75
C PHE A 409 -27.95 7.58 8.49
N ARG A 410 -27.65 8.50 7.57
CA ARG A 410 -28.24 8.59 6.23
C ARG A 410 -27.14 8.66 5.19
N LEU A 411 -27.13 7.74 4.25
CA LEU A 411 -26.14 7.64 3.17
C LEU A 411 -26.80 8.01 1.85
N ASN A 412 -26.21 8.98 1.14
CA ASN A 412 -26.67 9.48 -0.18
C ASN A 412 -28.15 9.92 -0.23
N GLY A 413 -28.73 10.26 0.92
CA GLY A 413 -30.13 10.68 1.07
C GLY A 413 -31.09 9.58 1.56
N GLU A 414 -30.63 8.32 1.64
CA GLU A 414 -31.38 7.16 2.13
C GLU A 414 -30.95 6.81 3.57
N ASP A 415 -31.92 6.49 4.42
CA ASP A 415 -31.64 6.12 5.81
C ASP A 415 -30.90 4.75 5.85
N MET A 416 -29.89 4.63 6.71
CA MET A 416 -29.12 3.40 6.86
C MET A 416 -29.81 2.47 7.85
N ALA A 417 -30.36 1.37 7.34
CA ALA A 417 -30.96 0.29 8.12
C ALA A 417 -30.05 -0.14 9.29
N ASP A 418 -30.68 -0.45 10.42
CA ASP A 418 -30.06 -0.93 11.65
C ASP A 418 -28.91 -0.04 12.22
N SER A 419 -28.83 1.23 11.79
CA SER A 419 -27.95 2.25 12.39
C SER A 419 -28.61 3.08 13.50
N ASN A 420 -29.93 2.94 13.69
CA ASN A 420 -30.69 3.79 14.61
C ASN A 420 -30.44 3.40 16.07
N THR A 421 -30.45 4.38 16.97
CA THR A 421 -30.35 4.21 18.42
C THR A 421 -31.27 5.18 19.15
N ILE A 422 -31.80 4.77 20.31
CA ILE A 422 -32.65 5.61 21.18
C ILE A 422 -32.02 5.81 22.54
N GLN A 423 -32.19 7.01 23.07
CA GLN A 423 -32.07 7.32 24.49
C GLN A 423 -33.37 7.98 24.96
N THR A 424 -34.05 7.38 25.93
CA THR A 424 -35.08 8.06 26.71
C THR A 424 -34.40 9.08 27.60
N VAL A 425 -34.91 10.30 27.59
CA VAL A 425 -34.36 11.46 28.30
C VAL A 425 -35.48 12.04 29.15
N GLU A 426 -35.24 12.15 30.45
CA GLU A 426 -36.08 12.95 31.34
C GLU A 426 -35.45 14.34 31.56
N LYS A 427 -35.14 14.72 32.81
CA LYS A 427 -34.42 15.95 33.19
C LYS A 427 -32.89 15.83 33.16
N ASP A 428 -32.35 14.85 32.43
CA ASP A 428 -30.94 14.45 32.49
C ASP A 428 -30.19 14.75 31.19
N THR A 429 -28.88 14.89 31.29
CA THR A 429 -27.98 14.76 30.13
C THR A 429 -27.46 13.32 30.05
N ALA A 430 -27.43 12.74 28.85
CA ALA A 430 -26.89 11.41 28.58
C ALA A 430 -26.07 11.40 27.26
N VAL A 431 -25.26 10.35 27.05
CA VAL A 431 -24.64 10.08 25.75
C VAL A 431 -25.49 9.07 24.98
N LEU A 432 -25.96 9.44 23.80
CA LEU A 432 -26.52 8.54 22.80
C LEU A 432 -25.42 8.19 21.79
N VAL A 433 -25.07 6.91 21.65
CA VAL A 433 -24.04 6.43 20.71
C VAL A 433 -24.69 5.74 19.52
N CYS A 434 -24.24 6.08 18.31
CA CYS A 434 -24.61 5.48 17.04
C CYS A 434 -23.31 5.13 16.28
N GLN A 435 -23.20 3.94 15.69
CA GLN A 435 -21.98 3.45 15.05
C GLN A 435 -22.25 2.56 13.83
N THR A 436 -21.34 2.58 12.85
CA THR A 436 -21.40 1.66 11.71
C THR A 436 -20.01 1.37 11.12
N ALA A 437 -19.84 0.15 10.60
CA ALA A 437 -18.74 -0.22 9.71
C ALA A 437 -19.30 -0.51 8.31
N VAL A 438 -18.90 0.28 7.30
CA VAL A 438 -19.55 0.28 5.97
C VAL A 438 -18.55 0.54 4.84
N GLU A 439 -18.75 -0.08 3.68
CA GLU A 439 -18.01 0.25 2.45
C GLU A 439 -18.61 1.50 1.80
N LEU A 440 -17.77 2.52 1.59
CA LEU A 440 -18.13 3.78 0.93
C LEU A 440 -17.30 3.98 -0.34
N LYS A 441 -17.87 4.74 -1.27
CA LYS A 441 -17.27 5.13 -2.55
C LYS A 441 -16.89 6.60 -2.53
N THR A 442 -15.91 6.96 -3.35
CA THR A 442 -15.57 8.36 -3.62
C THR A 442 -16.81 9.13 -4.08
N GLY A 443 -17.13 10.22 -3.39
CA GLY A 443 -18.29 11.06 -3.64
C GLY A 443 -19.55 10.68 -2.85
N ASP A 444 -19.54 9.58 -2.10
CA ASP A 444 -20.62 9.24 -1.16
C ASP A 444 -20.76 10.31 -0.07
N LYS A 445 -21.99 10.45 0.44
CA LYS A 445 -22.39 11.50 1.37
C LYS A 445 -23.14 10.94 2.57
N LEU A 446 -22.52 11.00 3.73
CA LEU A 446 -23.10 10.62 5.00
C LEU A 446 -23.69 11.86 5.70
N GLN A 447 -24.83 11.66 6.34
CA GLN A 447 -25.45 12.61 7.25
C GLN A 447 -25.79 11.90 8.56
N ILE A 448 -25.75 12.64 9.66
CA ILE A 448 -26.32 12.18 10.93
C ILE A 448 -27.70 12.82 11.06
N VAL A 449 -28.69 12.03 11.45
CA VAL A 449 -30.08 12.46 11.55
C VAL A 449 -30.57 12.26 12.97
N VAL A 450 -31.27 13.26 13.50
CA VAL A 450 -31.89 13.24 14.83
C VAL A 450 -33.39 13.49 14.73
N ALA A 451 -34.18 12.80 15.55
CA ALA A 451 -35.59 13.06 15.76
C ALA A 451 -35.95 12.84 17.23
N THR A 452 -37.10 13.37 17.65
CA THR A 452 -37.69 13.11 18.97
C THR A 452 -39.10 12.54 18.83
N ASP A 453 -39.70 12.10 19.92
CA ASP A 453 -41.16 11.88 20.06
C ASP A 453 -41.90 13.17 20.47
N VAL A 454 -41.25 14.05 21.23
CA VAL A 454 -41.86 15.33 21.67
C VAL A 454 -42.01 16.32 20.52
N THR A 455 -43.15 17.00 20.50
CA THR A 455 -43.47 18.06 19.52
C THR A 455 -42.96 19.44 19.92
N LYS A 456 -42.67 19.68 21.21
CA LYS A 456 -42.33 21.01 21.74
C LYS A 456 -40.93 21.53 21.37
N GLY A 457 -40.03 20.69 20.87
CA GLY A 457 -38.70 21.13 20.44
C GLY A 457 -37.81 21.66 21.58
N THR A 458 -38.02 21.17 22.80
CA THR A 458 -37.18 21.43 23.99
C THR A 458 -36.21 20.29 24.26
N LEU A 459 -36.42 19.12 23.65
CA LEU A 459 -35.58 17.93 23.74
C LEU A 459 -34.71 17.80 22.48
N GLY A 460 -33.47 17.33 22.62
CA GLY A 460 -32.59 17.08 21.48
C GLY A 460 -31.13 16.95 21.90
N LEU A 461 -30.22 17.49 21.08
CA LEU A 461 -28.79 17.48 21.37
C LEU A 461 -28.39 18.73 22.15
N VAL A 462 -27.60 18.59 23.22
CA VAL A 462 -27.26 19.67 24.16
C VAL A 462 -25.76 19.94 24.17
N ALA A 463 -25.36 21.15 23.81
CA ALA A 463 -24.01 21.63 24.07
C ALA A 463 -23.96 22.34 25.44
N ALA A 464 -22.90 22.12 26.21
CA ALA A 464 -22.71 22.73 27.52
C ALA A 464 -21.31 23.33 27.67
N LYS A 465 -21.16 24.28 28.60
CA LYS A 465 -19.88 24.92 28.92
C LYS A 465 -19.65 24.93 30.43
N PRO A 466 -19.21 23.80 31.02
CA PRO A 466 -18.96 23.70 32.45
C PRO A 466 -17.85 24.68 32.88
N HIS A 467 -17.91 25.10 34.14
CA HIS A 467 -17.02 26.16 34.64
C HIS A 467 -15.61 25.62 34.93
N LYS A 468 -14.63 26.08 34.15
CA LYS A 468 -13.19 25.70 34.15
C LYS A 468 -12.87 24.34 33.51
N GLU A 469 -13.74 23.82 32.67
CA GLU A 469 -13.53 22.56 31.95
C GLU A 469 -13.63 22.80 30.43
N SER A 470 -13.25 21.79 29.64
CA SER A 470 -13.42 21.84 28.19
C SER A 470 -14.90 21.90 27.82
N ALA A 471 -15.22 22.58 26.72
CA ALA A 471 -16.59 22.67 26.23
C ALA A 471 -17.11 21.26 25.86
N VAL A 472 -18.38 21.03 26.16
CA VAL A 472 -19.11 19.80 25.88
C VAL A 472 -19.91 20.04 24.60
N PRO A 473 -19.49 19.47 23.46
CA PRO A 473 -20.21 19.61 22.21
C PRO A 473 -21.53 18.81 22.28
N SER A 474 -22.53 19.22 21.50
CA SER A 474 -23.79 18.47 21.40
C SER A 474 -23.63 17.14 20.68
N ILE A 475 -22.55 16.99 19.88
CA ILE A 475 -22.17 15.73 19.24
C ILE A 475 -20.67 15.71 18.94
N ILE A 476 -20.08 14.53 19.06
CA ILE A 476 -18.71 14.18 18.64
C ILE A 476 -18.81 13.09 17.58
N VAL A 477 -18.21 13.31 16.41
CA VAL A 477 -18.21 12.37 15.29
C VAL A 477 -16.78 12.01 14.92
N SER A 478 -16.46 10.73 15.01
CA SER A 478 -15.18 10.16 14.57
C SER A 478 -15.43 9.28 13.35
N VAL A 479 -14.69 9.53 12.29
CA VAL A 479 -14.76 8.77 11.02
C VAL A 479 -13.33 8.44 10.59
N PHE A 480 -13.08 7.20 10.17
CA PHE A 480 -11.80 6.85 9.55
C PHE A 480 -11.92 5.63 8.63
N LYS A 481 -11.12 5.63 7.57
CA LYS A 481 -10.94 4.47 6.68
C LYS A 481 -10.23 3.36 7.48
N SER A 482 -10.79 2.16 7.47
CA SER A 482 -10.10 0.99 7.98
C SER A 482 -8.93 0.68 7.05
N THR A 483 -7.73 0.49 7.59
CA THR A 483 -6.55 0.12 6.80
C THR A 483 -6.34 -1.39 6.77
N GLY A 484 -6.73 -1.97 5.64
CA GLY A 484 -6.03 -3.14 5.14
C GLY A 484 -4.59 -2.71 4.88
N SER A 485 -3.62 -3.60 5.12
CA SER A 485 -2.27 -3.34 4.62
C SER A 485 -2.30 -3.43 3.10
N THR A 486 -2.57 -2.31 2.44
CA THR A 486 -2.02 -2.08 1.12
C THR A 486 -0.51 -2.13 1.30
N THR A 487 0.12 -3.18 0.79
CA THR A 487 1.56 -3.14 0.54
C THR A 487 1.78 -2.23 -0.64
N ASN A 488 1.58 -0.92 -0.42
CA ASN A 488 2.18 0.11 -1.24
C ASN A 488 3.68 -0.02 -1.04
N SER A 489 4.30 -0.90 -1.84
CA SER A 489 5.73 -0.92 -2.08
C SER A 489 6.08 0.33 -2.90
N GLU A 490 5.88 1.50 -2.31
CA GLU A 490 6.55 2.70 -2.76
C GLU A 490 8.05 2.40 -2.66
N TRP A 491 8.73 2.53 -3.79
CA TRP A 491 10.16 2.27 -3.91
C TRP A 491 10.94 3.37 -3.18
N THR A 492 10.97 3.27 -1.84
CA THR A 492 11.71 4.18 -0.97
C THR A 492 13.20 4.10 -1.29
N LYS A 493 13.84 5.27 -1.32
CA LYS A 493 15.26 5.42 -1.69
C LYS A 493 16.15 4.50 -0.82
N PRO A 494 17.22 3.90 -1.35
CA PRO A 494 18.14 3.10 -0.54
C PRO A 494 18.78 3.94 0.56
N GLY A 495 18.29 3.77 1.79
CA GLY A 495 18.98 4.23 2.99
C GLY A 495 20.32 3.49 3.14
N LYS A 496 21.30 4.11 3.79
CA LYS A 496 22.58 3.44 4.07
C LYS A 496 22.35 2.30 5.07
N TRP A 497 22.47 1.06 4.60
CA TRP A 497 22.49 -0.12 5.45
C TRP A 497 23.89 -0.34 6.04
N ASN A 498 23.95 -0.84 7.28
CA ASN A 498 25.17 -1.32 7.92
C ASN A 498 25.15 -2.84 7.88
N ASP A 499 26.20 -3.44 7.31
CA ASP A 499 26.31 -4.89 7.16
C ASP A 499 26.59 -5.59 8.50
N LYS A 500 25.54 -6.04 9.20
CA LYS A 500 25.59 -7.20 10.13
C LYS A 500 24.25 -7.94 10.16
N GLU A 501 24.31 -9.21 9.76
CA GLU A 501 23.39 -10.30 10.11
C GLU A 501 21.90 -10.09 9.80
N HIS A 502 21.50 -10.36 8.55
CA HIS A 502 20.18 -10.91 8.24
C HIS A 502 20.28 -11.87 7.03
N ASP A 503 19.78 -13.09 7.19
CA ASP A 503 19.68 -14.07 6.11
C ASP A 503 18.56 -13.69 5.12
N ASN A 504 18.76 -13.98 3.83
CA ASN A 504 17.82 -13.63 2.77
C ASN A 504 16.67 -14.66 2.71
N GLU A 505 15.50 -14.31 3.25
CA GLU A 505 14.28 -15.09 3.04
C GLU A 505 13.62 -14.78 1.69
N ILE A 506 13.33 -15.85 0.95
CA ILE A 506 12.68 -15.83 -0.36
C ILE A 506 11.16 -15.87 -0.19
N ILE A 507 10.42 -15.40 -1.20
CA ILE A 507 8.95 -15.44 -1.21
C ILE A 507 8.49 -16.87 -1.52
N ASP A 508 8.27 -17.68 -0.48
CA ASP A 508 7.88 -19.10 -0.61
C ASP A 508 6.50 -19.34 -1.25
N ASP A 509 5.60 -18.33 -1.29
CA ASP A 509 4.19 -18.51 -1.71
C ASP A 509 3.92 -18.32 -3.22
N VAL A 510 4.89 -17.86 -4.02
CA VAL A 510 4.71 -17.65 -5.48
C VAL A 510 5.57 -18.65 -6.24
N ALA A 511 4.95 -19.45 -7.10
CA ALA A 511 5.71 -20.37 -7.94
C ALA A 511 6.50 -19.59 -9.01
N TYR A 512 7.82 -19.74 -9.02
CA TYR A 512 8.72 -19.15 -10.01
C TYR A 512 9.74 -20.19 -10.51
N LEU A 513 10.32 -19.93 -11.68
CA LEU A 513 11.31 -20.79 -12.33
C LEU A 513 12.31 -19.93 -13.10
N GLN A 514 13.61 -20.22 -12.97
CA GLN A 514 14.60 -19.76 -13.95
C GLN A 514 15.47 -20.93 -14.44
N ALA A 515 15.35 -21.30 -15.70
CA ALA A 515 16.15 -22.36 -16.31
C ALA A 515 17.05 -21.80 -17.40
N SER A 516 18.31 -22.25 -17.48
CA SER A 516 19.23 -21.84 -18.55
C SER A 516 20.05 -22.98 -19.13
N SER A 517 20.51 -22.78 -20.36
CA SER A 517 21.41 -23.69 -21.05
C SER A 517 22.76 -23.01 -21.29
N SER A 518 23.81 -23.59 -20.71
CA SER A 518 25.18 -23.15 -20.84
C SER A 518 25.87 -23.78 -22.05
N LYS A 519 25.13 -24.46 -22.94
CA LYS A 519 25.66 -25.32 -24.01
C LYS A 519 25.07 -24.95 -25.37
N ASN A 520 25.87 -25.13 -26.42
CA ASN A 520 25.39 -25.05 -27.80
C ASN A 520 24.38 -26.18 -28.07
N GLN A 521 23.21 -25.83 -28.59
CA GLN A 521 22.17 -26.80 -28.97
C GLN A 521 21.97 -26.74 -30.48
N LEU A 522 22.77 -27.53 -31.19
CA LEU A 522 22.69 -27.63 -32.64
C LEU A 522 21.42 -28.37 -33.07
N THR A 523 20.66 -27.73 -33.93
CA THR A 523 19.44 -28.25 -34.51
C THR A 523 19.75 -29.14 -35.71
N GLY A 524 18.74 -29.91 -36.15
CA GLY A 524 18.74 -30.52 -37.48
C GLY A 524 17.45 -30.11 -38.21
N THR A 525 17.18 -30.74 -39.34
CA THR A 525 15.88 -30.63 -40.03
C THR A 525 14.71 -31.23 -39.23
N ASN A 526 15.01 -31.96 -38.15
CA ASN A 526 14.01 -32.53 -37.25
C ASN A 526 13.97 -31.69 -35.98
N PRO A 527 12.77 -31.36 -35.45
CA PRO A 527 12.63 -30.68 -34.17
C PRO A 527 13.28 -31.46 -33.03
N LYS A 528 13.84 -30.75 -32.05
CA LYS A 528 14.45 -31.30 -30.84
C LYS A 528 13.92 -30.54 -29.61
N ALA A 529 13.76 -31.24 -28.50
CA ALA A 529 13.54 -30.56 -27.23
C ALA A 529 14.81 -29.83 -26.77
N VAL A 530 14.65 -28.63 -26.25
CA VAL A 530 15.71 -27.80 -25.67
C VAL A 530 16.13 -28.37 -24.31
N THR A 531 17.42 -28.61 -24.07
CA THR A 531 17.92 -29.07 -22.77
C THR A 531 18.52 -27.93 -21.95
N TYR A 532 17.96 -27.73 -20.77
CA TYR A 532 18.49 -26.87 -19.72
C TYR A 532 19.54 -27.64 -18.91
N ASN A 533 20.55 -26.96 -18.40
CA ASN A 533 21.57 -27.61 -17.55
C ASN A 533 21.88 -26.86 -16.27
N ASN A 534 21.29 -25.69 -16.09
CA ASN A 534 21.16 -24.99 -14.82
C ASN A 534 19.66 -24.73 -14.65
N VAL A 535 19.12 -24.99 -13.45
CA VAL A 535 17.79 -24.53 -13.08
C VAL A 535 17.91 -23.96 -11.67
N ASP A 536 17.53 -22.70 -11.53
CA ASP A 536 17.68 -21.89 -10.34
C ASP A 536 16.27 -21.49 -9.86
N GLY A 537 15.93 -21.88 -8.63
CA GLY A 537 14.64 -21.61 -8.00
C GLY A 537 13.45 -22.29 -8.67
N GLU A 538 13.27 -23.59 -8.43
CA GLU A 538 12.11 -24.39 -8.90
C GLU A 538 10.95 -24.38 -7.88
N ASN A 539 10.48 -23.21 -7.41
CA ASN A 539 9.36 -23.20 -6.46
C ASN A 539 8.05 -23.49 -7.19
N GLY A 540 7.36 -24.59 -6.86
CA GLY A 540 6.11 -25.01 -7.51
C GLY A 540 6.27 -25.68 -8.89
N TYR A 541 7.48 -26.14 -9.23
CA TYR A 541 7.77 -26.88 -10.46
C TYR A 541 8.60 -28.13 -10.15
N SER A 542 8.42 -29.18 -10.97
CA SER A 542 9.41 -30.27 -11.07
C SER A 542 9.90 -30.45 -12.50
N THR A 543 11.22 -30.67 -12.64
CA THR A 543 11.87 -30.79 -13.95
C THR A 543 11.99 -32.25 -14.39
N VAL A 544 11.32 -32.60 -15.49
CA VAL A 544 11.40 -33.93 -16.13
C VAL A 544 12.44 -33.87 -17.26
N LYS A 545 13.46 -34.75 -17.16
CA LYS A 545 14.49 -35.00 -18.20
C LYS A 545 15.25 -33.74 -18.67
N ASN A 546 15.32 -32.70 -17.84
CA ASN A 546 16.01 -31.43 -18.10
C ASN A 546 15.50 -30.65 -19.34
N ASN A 547 14.28 -30.93 -19.80
CA ASN A 547 13.69 -30.28 -20.98
C ASN A 547 12.18 -30.01 -20.87
N THR A 548 11.51 -30.66 -19.92
CA THR A 548 10.09 -30.54 -19.64
C THR A 548 9.90 -30.11 -18.20
N PHE A 549 9.02 -29.15 -17.94
CA PHE A 549 8.68 -28.68 -16.59
C PHE A 549 7.24 -29.03 -16.30
N VAL A 550 6.98 -29.51 -15.09
CA VAL A 550 5.68 -29.94 -14.60
C VAL A 550 5.24 -28.97 -13.53
N TYR A 551 4.06 -28.36 -13.70
CA TYR A 551 3.52 -27.41 -12.73
C TYR A 551 2.93 -28.16 -11.53
N GLU A 552 3.41 -27.87 -10.33
CA GLU A 552 2.96 -28.54 -9.09
C GLU A 552 1.79 -27.81 -8.43
N THR A 553 1.67 -26.50 -8.67
CA THR A 553 0.50 -25.71 -8.33
C THR A 553 -0.39 -25.49 -9.57
N PRO A 554 -1.71 -25.29 -9.42
CA PRO A 554 -2.57 -24.87 -10.51
C PRO A 554 -2.52 -23.34 -10.65
N GLY A 555 -2.51 -22.82 -11.88
CA GLY A 555 -2.43 -21.37 -12.06
C GLY A 555 -2.36 -20.87 -13.50
N TYR A 556 -2.20 -19.55 -13.61
CA TYR A 556 -1.82 -18.86 -14.82
C TYR A 556 -0.37 -18.40 -14.70
N TYR A 557 0.47 -18.84 -15.63
CA TYR A 557 1.93 -18.64 -15.59
C TYR A 557 2.36 -17.78 -16.76
N PHE A 558 3.08 -16.70 -16.45
CA PHE A 558 3.77 -15.93 -17.48
C PHE A 558 5.13 -16.57 -17.71
N VAL A 559 5.40 -16.91 -18.97
CA VAL A 559 6.55 -17.69 -19.39
C VAL A 559 7.32 -16.90 -20.42
N MET A 560 8.60 -16.64 -20.16
CA MET A 560 9.49 -15.91 -21.07
C MET A 560 10.68 -16.77 -21.48
N TYR A 561 11.15 -16.56 -22.71
CA TYR A 561 12.37 -17.14 -23.27
C TYR A 561 13.23 -16.06 -23.91
N GLY A 562 14.52 -16.07 -23.61
CA GLY A 562 15.54 -15.32 -24.34
C GLY A 562 16.59 -16.29 -24.87
N ALA A 563 16.71 -16.40 -26.19
CA ALA A 563 17.54 -17.40 -26.87
C ALA A 563 18.56 -16.74 -27.80
N GLN A 564 19.84 -17.11 -27.66
CA GLN A 564 20.89 -16.72 -28.60
C GLN A 564 20.90 -17.68 -29.78
N VAL A 565 20.49 -17.20 -30.95
CA VAL A 565 20.41 -18.00 -32.18
C VAL A 565 21.55 -17.62 -33.14
N GLY A 566 22.21 -18.62 -33.74
CA GLY A 566 23.39 -18.36 -34.56
C GLY A 566 23.85 -19.55 -35.41
N THR A 567 24.96 -19.33 -36.13
CA THR A 567 25.67 -20.36 -36.91
C THR A 567 27.03 -20.68 -36.29
N GLN A 568 27.26 -21.92 -35.84
CA GLN A 568 28.54 -22.31 -35.24
C GLN A 568 29.67 -22.44 -36.27
N SER A 569 29.36 -22.80 -37.52
CA SER A 569 30.31 -22.81 -38.65
C SER A 569 29.61 -22.92 -40.01
N GLY A 570 30.06 -22.17 -41.02
CA GLY A 570 29.53 -22.28 -42.39
C GLY A 570 29.15 -20.95 -43.04
N ASN A 571 28.49 -21.05 -44.20
CA ASN A 571 28.14 -19.91 -45.06
C ASN A 571 26.63 -19.83 -45.38
N GLY A 572 25.79 -20.62 -44.74
CA GLY A 572 24.34 -20.63 -44.98
C GLY A 572 23.61 -19.57 -44.17
N ASN A 573 22.49 -19.09 -44.73
CA ASN A 573 21.42 -18.44 -43.98
C ASN A 573 20.36 -19.50 -43.64
N GLY A 574 19.58 -19.30 -42.58
CA GLY A 574 18.46 -20.16 -42.22
C GLY A 574 17.56 -19.52 -41.17
N GLU A 575 16.44 -20.15 -40.87
CA GLU A 575 15.51 -19.72 -39.83
C GLU A 575 15.58 -20.70 -38.64
N ILE A 576 15.58 -20.16 -37.41
CA ILE A 576 15.37 -20.92 -36.18
C ILE A 576 13.95 -20.69 -35.71
N HIS A 577 13.29 -21.80 -35.37
CA HIS A 577 11.91 -21.87 -34.93
C HIS A 577 11.93 -22.39 -33.50
N LEU A 578 11.31 -21.66 -32.58
CA LEU A 578 11.19 -21.99 -31.16
C LEU A 578 9.71 -21.99 -30.79
N TRP A 579 9.21 -23.06 -30.20
CA TRP A 579 7.81 -23.18 -29.75
C TRP A 579 7.70 -24.06 -28.50
N THR A 580 6.56 -23.98 -27.81
CA THR A 580 6.24 -24.83 -26.66
C THR A 580 5.40 -26.03 -27.08
N ARG A 581 5.53 -27.10 -26.31
CA ARG A 581 4.73 -28.33 -26.41
C ARG A 581 4.10 -28.58 -25.06
N GLU A 582 2.77 -28.61 -25.05
CA GLU A 582 1.92 -28.75 -23.86
C GLU A 582 1.36 -30.17 -23.82
N ASN A 583 1.66 -30.92 -22.75
CA ASN A 583 1.25 -32.32 -22.56
C ASN A 583 1.54 -33.26 -23.75
N GLY A 584 2.58 -32.96 -24.53
CA GLY A 584 2.99 -33.72 -25.71
C GLY A 584 2.52 -33.17 -27.07
N GLU A 585 1.62 -32.19 -27.10
CA GLU A 585 1.12 -31.55 -28.34
C GLU A 585 1.78 -30.18 -28.59
N ASP A 586 2.17 -29.91 -29.83
CA ASP A 586 2.83 -28.64 -30.20
C ASP A 586 1.83 -27.47 -30.12
N ASN A 587 2.09 -26.46 -29.29
CA ASN A 587 1.23 -25.28 -29.18
C ASN A 587 1.46 -24.35 -30.39
N PRO A 588 0.46 -24.18 -31.28
CA PRO A 588 0.64 -23.39 -32.50
C PRO A 588 0.80 -21.89 -32.26
N SER A 589 0.29 -21.34 -31.14
CA SER A 589 0.40 -19.91 -30.84
C SER A 589 1.78 -19.49 -30.32
N SER A 590 2.65 -20.47 -30.07
CA SER A 590 3.98 -20.25 -29.47
C SER A 590 5.15 -20.18 -30.45
N ASN A 591 4.90 -20.37 -31.74
CA ASN A 591 5.96 -20.44 -32.75
C ASN A 591 6.59 -19.07 -33.02
N SER A 592 7.83 -18.92 -32.56
CA SER A 592 8.68 -17.74 -32.79
C SER A 592 9.80 -18.08 -33.77
N ILE A 593 9.91 -17.27 -34.83
CA ILE A 593 10.82 -17.50 -35.95
C ILE A 593 11.85 -16.38 -36.02
N GLN A 594 13.13 -16.72 -35.92
CA GLN A 594 14.24 -15.79 -36.14
C GLN A 594 15.06 -16.22 -37.35
N ALA A 595 15.13 -15.36 -38.35
CA ALA A 595 16.07 -15.52 -39.46
C ALA A 595 17.49 -15.19 -38.98
N VAL A 596 18.43 -16.09 -39.24
CA VAL A 596 19.84 -15.97 -38.85
C VAL A 596 20.67 -15.78 -40.10
N GLU A 597 21.25 -14.60 -40.24
CA GLU A 597 22.20 -14.29 -41.31
C GLU A 597 23.57 -14.93 -41.09
N ARG A 598 24.31 -15.12 -42.17
CA ARG A 598 25.64 -15.74 -42.19
C ARG A 598 26.61 -15.07 -41.20
N ARG A 599 27.07 -15.84 -40.19
CA ARG A 599 27.97 -15.42 -39.09
C ARG A 599 27.39 -14.35 -38.16
N SER A 600 26.08 -14.13 -38.19
CA SER A 600 25.39 -13.31 -37.19
C SER A 600 25.02 -14.16 -35.98
N LEU A 601 24.97 -13.52 -34.82
CA LEU A 601 24.09 -13.93 -33.74
C LEU A 601 22.90 -12.97 -33.71
N SER A 602 21.73 -13.53 -33.45
CA SER A 602 20.51 -12.77 -33.17
C SER A 602 19.96 -13.24 -31.83
N VAL A 603 19.13 -12.41 -31.19
CA VAL A 603 18.39 -12.81 -29.99
C VAL A 603 16.95 -13.04 -30.39
N LEU A 604 16.45 -14.24 -30.12
CA LEU A 604 15.04 -14.59 -30.23
C LEU A 604 14.40 -14.46 -28.85
N ILE A 605 13.38 -13.63 -28.74
CA ILE A 605 12.58 -13.46 -27.51
C ILE A 605 11.18 -13.98 -27.80
N TYR A 606 10.64 -14.77 -26.88
CA TYR A 606 9.26 -15.26 -26.92
C TYR A 606 8.65 -15.21 -25.52
N ASP A 607 7.37 -14.87 -25.42
CA ASP A 607 6.59 -14.91 -24.18
C ASP A 607 5.21 -15.55 -24.38
N SER A 608 4.71 -16.20 -23.33
CA SER A 608 3.44 -16.91 -23.33
C SER A 608 2.72 -16.77 -21.99
N LEU A 609 1.40 -16.92 -22.02
CA LEU A 609 0.61 -17.16 -20.81
C LEU A 609 0.07 -18.60 -20.87
N ILE A 610 0.49 -19.43 -19.92
CA ILE A 610 0.08 -20.84 -19.86
C ILE A 610 -0.91 -21.01 -18.72
N LYS A 611 -2.08 -21.59 -19.01
CA LYS A 611 -3.03 -22.05 -17.98
C LYS A 611 -2.69 -23.50 -17.62
N ALA A 612 -1.92 -23.68 -16.56
CA ALA A 612 -1.47 -24.99 -16.12
C ALA A 612 -2.32 -25.47 -14.92
N PRO A 613 -3.11 -26.55 -15.04
CA PRO A 613 -3.50 -27.35 -13.88
C PRO A 613 -2.29 -28.10 -13.30
N VAL A 614 -2.42 -28.61 -12.08
CA VAL A 614 -1.42 -29.49 -11.46
C VAL A 614 -1.10 -30.68 -12.38
N GLY A 615 0.18 -30.95 -12.59
CA GLY A 615 0.67 -32.04 -13.45
C GLY A 615 0.70 -31.71 -14.95
N HIS A 616 0.39 -30.49 -15.36
CA HIS A 616 0.53 -30.04 -16.74
C HIS A 616 2.02 -29.99 -17.14
N GLU A 617 2.38 -30.48 -18.33
CA GLU A 617 3.78 -30.56 -18.80
C GLU A 617 4.07 -29.54 -19.91
N VAL A 618 5.14 -28.74 -19.79
CA VAL A 618 5.60 -27.81 -20.84
C VAL A 618 7.06 -28.07 -21.24
N THR A 619 7.24 -28.51 -22.48
CA THR A 619 8.55 -28.73 -23.13
C THR A 619 8.82 -27.63 -24.15
N VAL A 620 10.04 -27.09 -24.22
CA VAL A 620 10.42 -26.19 -25.32
C VAL A 620 11.03 -27.00 -26.45
N ILE A 621 10.56 -26.75 -27.67
CA ILE A 621 11.01 -27.39 -28.90
C ILE A 621 11.71 -26.35 -29.77
N ILE A 622 12.84 -26.76 -30.37
CA ILE A 622 13.57 -25.99 -31.36
C ILE A 622 13.73 -26.79 -32.66
N ALA A 623 13.51 -26.14 -33.80
CA ALA A 623 13.90 -26.65 -35.11
C ALA A 623 14.66 -25.60 -35.92
N ALA A 624 15.42 -26.04 -36.91
CA ALA A 624 15.95 -25.16 -37.95
C ALA A 624 15.34 -25.49 -39.30
N HIS A 625 14.87 -24.45 -39.97
CA HIS A 625 14.53 -24.49 -41.37
C HIS A 625 15.62 -23.76 -42.17
N ALA A 626 16.60 -24.53 -42.66
CA ALA A 626 17.70 -24.00 -43.46
C ALA A 626 17.53 -24.40 -44.93
N SER A 627 17.39 -23.41 -45.82
CA SER A 627 17.19 -23.61 -47.27
C SER A 627 18.34 -24.37 -47.95
N ASN A 628 19.53 -24.34 -47.34
CA ASN A 628 20.67 -25.18 -47.66
C ASN A 628 21.16 -25.83 -46.35
N LYS A 629 21.60 -27.09 -46.39
CA LYS A 629 21.97 -27.92 -45.21
C LYS A 629 23.05 -27.29 -44.30
N CYS A 630 22.66 -26.34 -43.46
CA CYS A 630 23.53 -25.70 -42.47
C CYS A 630 23.42 -26.47 -41.15
N SER A 631 24.20 -27.55 -41.02
CA SER A 631 24.24 -28.44 -39.84
C SER A 631 24.82 -27.79 -38.57
N SER A 632 24.86 -26.46 -38.54
CA SER A 632 25.49 -25.61 -37.53
C SER A 632 24.55 -24.52 -37.01
N LEU A 633 23.30 -24.49 -37.47
CA LEU A 633 22.27 -23.60 -36.95
C LEU A 633 21.80 -24.12 -35.58
N GLY A 634 21.64 -23.24 -34.60
CA GLY A 634 21.14 -23.64 -33.29
C GLY A 634 21.20 -22.55 -32.24
N LEU A 635 20.94 -22.94 -31.00
CA LEU A 635 21.20 -22.10 -29.83
C LEU A 635 22.70 -22.08 -29.58
N ILE A 636 23.31 -20.90 -29.47
CA ILE A 636 24.74 -20.73 -29.31
C ILE A 636 25.01 -20.09 -27.95
N ALA A 637 25.74 -20.77 -27.07
CA ALA A 637 26.33 -20.20 -25.87
C ALA A 637 27.68 -19.58 -26.24
N GLN A 638 28.04 -18.47 -25.59
CA GLN A 638 29.32 -17.79 -25.85
C GLN A 638 30.19 -17.76 -24.60
N GLU A 639 31.39 -18.31 -24.73
CA GLU A 639 32.46 -18.23 -23.74
C GLU A 639 33.44 -17.15 -24.19
N PHE A 640 33.43 -16.01 -23.50
CA PHE A 640 34.42 -14.96 -23.68
C PHE A 640 35.53 -15.16 -22.66
N LYS A 641 36.78 -14.99 -23.11
CA LYS A 641 37.95 -15.22 -22.26
C LYS A 641 37.99 -14.14 -21.17
N HIS A 642 37.78 -14.55 -19.92
CA HIS A 642 37.68 -13.71 -18.71
C HIS A 642 36.32 -13.05 -18.42
N GLU A 643 35.23 -13.45 -19.10
CA GLU A 643 33.87 -13.01 -18.75
C GLU A 643 32.98 -14.20 -18.33
N PRO A 644 31.84 -13.96 -17.65
CA PRO A 644 30.83 -14.99 -17.44
C PRO A 644 30.31 -15.54 -18.78
N LEU A 645 30.13 -16.85 -18.86
CA LEU A 645 29.54 -17.52 -20.02
C LEU A 645 28.13 -16.98 -20.28
N VAL A 646 27.86 -16.56 -21.52
CA VAL A 646 26.51 -16.17 -21.93
C VAL A 646 25.72 -17.41 -22.35
N PRO A 647 24.56 -17.71 -21.73
CA PRO A 647 23.79 -18.91 -22.02
C PRO A 647 23.14 -18.87 -23.40
N SER A 648 22.95 -20.04 -24.00
CA SER A 648 22.33 -20.19 -25.32
C SER A 648 20.81 -20.00 -25.28
N ILE A 649 20.20 -20.24 -24.13
CA ILE A 649 18.81 -19.88 -23.82
C ILE A 649 18.64 -19.69 -22.31
N ILE A 650 17.79 -18.73 -21.95
CA ILE A 650 17.20 -18.53 -20.63
C ILE A 650 15.69 -18.69 -20.77
N ARG A 651 15.07 -19.40 -19.82
CA ARG A 651 13.63 -19.51 -19.58
C ARG A 651 13.37 -18.92 -18.21
N SER A 652 12.37 -18.07 -18.08
CA SER A 652 11.94 -17.47 -16.82
C SER A 652 10.42 -17.57 -16.71
N GLU A 653 9.91 -18.05 -15.59
CA GLU A 653 8.46 -18.16 -15.35
C GLU A 653 8.07 -17.63 -13.98
N ILE A 654 6.86 -17.10 -13.91
CA ILE A 654 6.24 -16.65 -12.67
C ILE A 654 4.74 -16.94 -12.71
N GLN A 655 4.21 -17.50 -11.62
CA GLN A 655 2.78 -17.64 -11.40
C GLN A 655 2.18 -16.26 -11.16
N LEU A 656 1.24 -15.86 -12.02
CA LEU A 656 0.49 -14.61 -11.86
C LEU A 656 -0.68 -14.77 -10.89
N SER A 657 -1.32 -15.94 -10.91
CA SER A 657 -2.46 -16.28 -10.06
C SER A 657 -2.65 -17.78 -9.90
N ASP A 658 -3.34 -18.14 -8.83
CA ASP A 658 -4.08 -19.39 -8.68
C ASP A 658 -5.18 -19.49 -9.75
N ILE A 659 -5.53 -20.71 -10.15
CA ILE A 659 -6.50 -21.00 -11.22
C ILE A 659 -7.93 -20.53 -10.86
N ASP A 660 -8.24 -20.50 -9.57
CA ASP A 660 -9.53 -20.08 -9.00
C ASP A 660 -9.63 -18.55 -8.77
N HIS A 661 -8.49 -17.84 -8.83
CA HIS A 661 -8.39 -16.39 -8.66
C HIS A 661 -7.72 -15.72 -9.87
N PRO A 662 -8.27 -15.88 -11.09
CA PRO A 662 -7.61 -15.42 -12.32
C PRO A 662 -7.30 -13.92 -12.26
N VAL A 663 -6.03 -13.54 -12.45
CA VAL A 663 -5.70 -12.13 -12.71
C VAL A 663 -6.51 -11.65 -13.91
N HIS A 664 -7.05 -10.43 -13.83
CA HIS A 664 -7.80 -9.78 -14.90
C HIS A 664 -6.89 -9.50 -16.11
N ASN A 665 -6.75 -10.52 -16.96
CA ASN A 665 -5.83 -10.54 -18.08
C ASN A 665 -6.59 -10.56 -19.41
N LEU A 666 -6.13 -9.75 -20.36
CA LEU A 666 -6.56 -9.79 -21.76
C LEU A 666 -5.35 -10.06 -22.65
N ILE A 667 -5.46 -11.08 -23.50
CA ILE A 667 -4.51 -11.37 -24.57
C ILE A 667 -5.23 -11.25 -25.89
N LEU A 668 -4.80 -10.29 -26.71
CA LEU A 668 -5.27 -10.14 -28.09
C LEU A 668 -4.14 -10.51 -29.04
N THR A 669 -4.42 -11.39 -30.01
CA THR A 669 -3.45 -11.76 -31.03
C THR A 669 -3.92 -11.35 -32.41
N ASN A 670 -2.98 -11.14 -33.32
CA ASN A 670 -3.24 -10.98 -34.73
C ASN A 670 -2.49 -12.03 -35.55
N SER A 671 -3.23 -12.86 -36.29
CA SER A 671 -2.70 -13.88 -37.20
C SER A 671 -2.48 -13.40 -38.64
N LYS A 672 -2.66 -12.10 -38.91
CA LYS A 672 -2.61 -11.49 -40.24
C LYS A 672 -1.49 -10.46 -40.37
N THR A 673 -0.91 -10.39 -41.56
CA THR A 673 0.05 -9.35 -41.92
C THR A 673 -0.61 -7.96 -42.00
N GLN A 674 -0.07 -7.01 -41.24
CA GLN A 674 -0.47 -5.60 -41.22
C GLN A 674 0.67 -4.72 -41.74
N LEU A 675 0.63 -4.38 -43.04
CA LEU A 675 1.52 -3.38 -43.61
C LEU A 675 1.20 -1.97 -43.11
N GLY A 676 2.27 -1.20 -42.90
CA GLY A 676 2.25 0.17 -42.42
C GLY A 676 2.10 1.21 -43.52
N SER A 677 2.13 2.48 -43.10
CA SER A 677 2.22 3.64 -43.98
C SER A 677 2.94 4.77 -43.24
N SER A 678 3.26 5.85 -43.94
CA SER A 678 3.79 7.07 -43.31
C SER A 678 2.82 7.68 -42.28
N ASN A 679 1.52 7.38 -42.38
CA ASN A 679 0.52 7.76 -41.38
C ASN A 679 0.31 6.63 -40.34
N SER A 680 0.11 7.02 -39.09
CA SER A 680 -0.19 6.10 -37.98
C SER A 680 -1.50 5.35 -38.22
N LYS A 681 -1.42 4.02 -38.19
CA LYS A 681 -2.52 3.07 -38.39
C LYS A 681 -2.76 2.29 -37.11
N ALA A 682 -4.02 2.12 -36.72
CA ALA A 682 -4.38 1.28 -35.58
C ALA A 682 -4.09 -0.20 -35.88
N ILE A 683 -3.55 -0.90 -34.89
CA ILE A 683 -3.28 -2.33 -34.94
C ILE A 683 -4.59 -3.05 -34.66
N THR A 684 -5.06 -3.87 -35.60
CA THR A 684 -6.22 -4.75 -35.38
C THR A 684 -5.79 -6.04 -34.70
N TYR A 685 -6.75 -6.76 -34.14
CA TYR A 685 -6.59 -8.09 -33.57
C TYR A 685 -7.71 -8.99 -34.11
N ASP A 686 -7.44 -10.29 -34.28
CA ASP A 686 -8.39 -11.22 -34.86
C ASP A 686 -8.67 -12.47 -34.01
N GLN A 687 -8.00 -12.59 -32.86
CA GLN A 687 -8.37 -13.49 -31.78
C GLN A 687 -8.30 -12.74 -30.44
N ASP A 688 -9.18 -13.14 -29.51
CA ASP A 688 -9.29 -12.61 -28.15
C ASP A 688 -9.29 -13.80 -27.19
N GLN A 689 -8.38 -13.80 -26.22
CA GLN A 689 -8.41 -14.67 -25.06
C GLN A 689 -8.50 -13.80 -23.79
N SER A 690 -9.69 -13.80 -23.19
CA SER A 690 -10.05 -13.00 -22.04
C SER A 690 -10.31 -13.90 -20.81
N PHE A 691 -9.68 -13.61 -19.68
CA PHE A 691 -9.83 -14.36 -18.43
C PHE A 691 -10.24 -13.45 -17.26
N GLY A 692 -11.38 -13.76 -16.61
CA GLY A 692 -11.90 -13.01 -15.45
C GLY A 692 -13.19 -12.19 -15.69
N ILE A 693 -13.62 -11.42 -14.68
CA ILE A 693 -14.83 -10.56 -14.69
C ILE A 693 -14.39 -9.09 -14.71
N GLY A 694 -14.99 -8.26 -15.58
CA GLY A 694 -14.67 -6.81 -15.66
C GLY A 694 -13.54 -6.44 -16.63
N ILE A 695 -13.03 -7.42 -17.38
CA ILE A 695 -11.93 -7.27 -18.34
C ILE A 695 -12.26 -6.17 -19.38
N PRO A 696 -11.26 -5.40 -19.85
CA PRO A 696 -11.38 -4.67 -21.10
C PRO A 696 -11.88 -5.53 -22.29
N THR A 697 -12.66 -4.93 -23.19
CA THR A 697 -13.18 -5.61 -24.40
C THR A 697 -12.52 -5.10 -25.67
N ALA A 698 -12.05 -6.02 -26.52
CA ALA A 698 -11.57 -5.69 -27.86
C ALA A 698 -12.70 -5.18 -28.77
N ARG A 699 -12.36 -4.28 -29.68
CA ARG A 699 -13.28 -3.68 -30.65
C ARG A 699 -12.76 -3.81 -32.07
N SER A 700 -13.68 -3.76 -33.03
CA SER A 700 -13.37 -3.83 -34.48
C SER A 700 -12.49 -2.68 -35.01
N ASP A 701 -12.29 -1.61 -34.22
CA ASP A 701 -11.39 -0.49 -34.53
C ASP A 701 -9.96 -0.68 -33.98
N GLY A 702 -9.65 -1.87 -33.42
CA GLY A 702 -8.34 -2.17 -32.81
C GLY A 702 -8.17 -1.57 -31.41
N SER A 703 -9.21 -0.92 -30.85
CA SER A 703 -9.18 -0.43 -29.47
C SER A 703 -9.66 -1.48 -28.46
N VAL A 704 -9.17 -1.30 -27.24
CA VAL A 704 -9.43 -2.09 -26.06
C VAL A 704 -10.11 -1.17 -25.06
N LYS A 705 -11.39 -1.42 -24.76
CA LYS A 705 -12.20 -0.57 -23.88
C LYS A 705 -12.25 -1.15 -22.47
N PHE A 706 -11.66 -0.47 -21.49
CA PHE A 706 -11.70 -0.87 -20.08
C PHE A 706 -13.12 -0.75 -19.50
N ASN A 707 -13.50 -1.69 -18.65
CA ASN A 707 -14.80 -1.67 -17.97
C ASN A 707 -14.68 -1.27 -16.48
N THR A 708 -13.46 -1.27 -15.92
CA THR A 708 -13.12 -0.83 -14.55
C THR A 708 -11.96 0.17 -14.60
N SER A 709 -12.00 1.18 -13.72
CA SER A 709 -10.84 2.05 -13.46
C SER A 709 -9.74 1.24 -12.76
N GLY A 710 -8.48 1.54 -13.03
CA GLY A 710 -7.35 0.83 -12.41
C GLY A 710 -5.99 1.22 -12.99
N THR A 711 -4.94 0.57 -12.49
CA THR A 711 -3.60 0.64 -13.08
C THR A 711 -3.31 -0.66 -13.81
N TYR A 712 -2.88 -0.58 -15.07
CA TYR A 712 -2.64 -1.74 -15.90
C TYR A 712 -1.21 -1.73 -16.43
N PHE A 713 -0.54 -2.88 -16.38
CA PHE A 713 0.70 -3.11 -17.13
C PHE A 713 0.33 -3.66 -18.49
N VAL A 714 0.91 -3.08 -19.54
CA VAL A 714 0.58 -3.42 -20.92
C VAL A 714 1.85 -3.73 -21.68
N ILE A 715 1.85 -4.90 -22.33
CA ILE A 715 2.92 -5.39 -23.18
C ILE A 715 2.35 -5.60 -24.58
N TYR A 716 2.93 -4.95 -25.58
CA TYR A 716 2.73 -5.25 -26.99
C TYR A 716 4.00 -5.84 -27.57
N ILE A 717 3.87 -6.94 -28.31
CA ILE A 717 4.97 -7.59 -29.03
C ILE A 717 4.50 -7.85 -30.45
N GLY A 718 5.29 -7.45 -31.44
CA GLY A 718 4.97 -7.68 -32.85
C GLY A 718 6.19 -8.10 -33.67
N GLN A 719 6.00 -9.08 -34.55
CA GLN A 719 7.01 -9.48 -35.53
C GLN A 719 7.05 -8.44 -36.67
N GLY A 720 7.74 -7.33 -36.42
CA GLY A 720 8.10 -6.37 -37.47
C GLY A 720 8.88 -7.04 -38.60
N GLY A 721 8.72 -6.60 -39.84
CA GLY A 721 9.47 -7.16 -40.99
C GLY A 721 9.04 -6.57 -42.34
N SER A 722 9.56 -7.15 -43.42
CA SER A 722 9.24 -6.81 -44.83
C SER A 722 8.47 -7.94 -45.52
N THR A 723 7.43 -7.62 -46.30
CA THR A 723 6.73 -8.62 -47.13
C THR A 723 7.45 -8.95 -48.44
N ASP A 724 8.41 -8.12 -48.86
CA ASP A 724 9.34 -8.45 -49.96
C ASP A 724 10.61 -9.09 -49.41
N ASP A 725 11.02 -10.20 -50.00
CA ASP A 725 12.26 -10.95 -49.75
C ASP A 725 13.54 -10.15 -50.12
N THR A 726 13.38 -8.91 -50.61
CA THR A 726 14.46 -8.04 -51.08
C THR A 726 14.48 -6.68 -50.38
N ARG A 727 15.37 -6.56 -49.37
CA ARG A 727 16.03 -5.31 -48.94
C ARG A 727 15.17 -4.10 -48.53
N ALA A 728 13.88 -4.26 -48.21
CA ALA A 728 13.13 -3.15 -47.63
C ALA A 728 13.68 -2.86 -46.22
N SER A 729 14.33 -1.70 -46.08
CA SER A 729 14.78 -1.16 -44.79
C SER A 729 14.00 0.11 -44.46
N GLY A 730 14.06 0.49 -43.18
CA GLY A 730 13.33 1.63 -42.64
C GLY A 730 13.11 1.49 -41.14
N GLU A 731 12.11 2.18 -40.64
CA GLU A 731 11.76 2.22 -39.22
C GLU A 731 10.27 1.96 -39.06
N ILE A 732 9.93 1.18 -38.03
CA ILE A 732 8.57 0.98 -37.54
C ILE A 732 8.46 1.79 -36.25
N TYR A 733 7.62 2.82 -36.26
CA TYR A 733 7.22 3.57 -35.08
C TYR A 733 6.01 2.88 -34.47
N LEU A 734 6.04 2.57 -33.18
CA LEU A 734 5.00 1.86 -32.45
C LEU A 734 4.67 2.63 -31.16
N GLY A 735 3.40 2.87 -30.88
CA GLY A 735 2.99 3.62 -29.70
C GLY A 735 1.58 3.27 -29.21
N PRO A 736 1.36 3.13 -27.89
CA PRO A 736 0.03 3.09 -27.31
C PRO A 736 -0.60 4.49 -27.24
N GLN A 737 -1.90 4.54 -27.53
CA GLN A 737 -2.75 5.72 -27.40
C GLN A 737 -3.88 5.44 -26.42
N LEU A 738 -3.99 6.27 -25.38
CA LEU A 738 -5.14 6.29 -24.47
C LEU A 738 -6.13 7.36 -24.94
N ASN A 739 -7.38 6.96 -25.18
CA ASN A 739 -8.46 7.83 -25.70
C ASN A 739 -8.06 8.62 -26.97
N GLY A 740 -7.21 8.01 -27.81
CA GLY A 740 -6.71 8.60 -29.07
C GLY A 740 -5.57 9.62 -28.92
N LYS A 741 -5.01 9.79 -27.70
CA LYS A 741 -3.79 10.57 -27.45
C LYS A 741 -2.63 9.63 -27.16
N ASP A 742 -1.44 9.92 -27.70
CA ASP A 742 -0.22 9.15 -27.41
C ASP A 742 0.09 9.18 -25.91
N ILE A 743 0.46 8.03 -25.34
CA ILE A 743 0.96 7.97 -23.96
C ILE A 743 2.41 8.48 -23.97
N PRO A 744 2.76 9.52 -23.18
CA PRO A 744 4.12 10.06 -23.18
C PRO A 744 5.19 9.01 -22.88
N ASN A 745 6.34 9.12 -23.53
CA ASN A 745 7.52 8.25 -23.34
C ASN A 745 7.29 6.74 -23.58
N SER A 746 6.18 6.34 -24.22
CA SER A 746 5.87 4.94 -24.53
C SER A 746 6.15 4.54 -25.98
N ASN A 747 6.39 5.52 -26.86
CA ASN A 747 6.66 5.28 -28.28
C ASN A 747 8.05 4.64 -28.47
N ILE A 748 8.11 3.65 -29.35
CA ILE A 748 9.35 2.91 -29.68
C ILE A 748 9.57 2.94 -31.19
N ILE A 749 10.84 3.03 -31.57
CA ILE A 749 11.29 3.00 -32.97
C ILE A 749 12.09 1.71 -33.15
N HIS A 750 11.61 0.83 -34.03
CA HIS A 750 12.30 -0.39 -34.41
C HIS A 750 12.84 -0.26 -35.83
N SER A 751 14.17 -0.18 -35.98
CA SER A 751 14.83 -0.09 -37.29
C SER A 751 14.95 -1.47 -37.94
N VAL A 752 14.25 -1.69 -39.05
CA VAL A 752 14.39 -2.88 -39.91
C VAL A 752 15.48 -2.58 -40.94
N ARG A 753 16.57 -3.35 -40.94
CA ARG A 753 17.74 -3.16 -41.83
C ARG A 753 17.77 -4.19 -42.94
N SER A 754 17.28 -5.41 -42.71
CA SER A 754 17.03 -6.44 -43.71
C SER A 754 15.73 -7.21 -43.40
N GLY A 755 15.24 -8.02 -44.34
CA GLY A 755 14.01 -8.81 -44.16
C GLY A 755 14.07 -9.90 -43.08
N SER A 756 15.24 -10.05 -42.41
CA SER A 756 15.45 -10.96 -41.28
C SER A 756 15.32 -10.30 -39.90
N ASP A 757 15.32 -8.97 -39.81
CA ASP A 757 15.08 -8.28 -38.54
C ASP A 757 13.59 -8.48 -38.16
N ARG A 758 13.35 -9.14 -37.03
CA ARG A 758 12.01 -9.38 -36.48
C ARG A 758 11.97 -9.02 -34.99
N GLY A 759 10.90 -8.36 -34.58
CA GLY A 759 10.58 -8.10 -33.16
C GLY A 759 10.62 -6.64 -32.73
N ALA A 760 9.44 -6.04 -32.56
CA ALA A 760 9.23 -4.78 -31.85
C ALA A 760 8.42 -5.05 -30.58
N VAL A 761 9.00 -4.74 -29.42
CA VAL A 761 8.37 -4.88 -28.09
C VAL A 761 8.12 -3.49 -27.54
N CYS A 762 6.91 -3.21 -27.07
CA CYS A 762 6.55 -1.97 -26.38
C CYS A 762 5.81 -2.27 -25.08
N GLN A 763 6.32 -1.71 -23.98
CA GLN A 763 5.78 -1.90 -22.64
C GLN A 763 5.41 -0.54 -22.04
N THR A 764 4.28 -0.47 -21.34
CA THR A 764 3.86 0.73 -20.62
C THR A 764 3.02 0.38 -19.41
N ILE A 765 3.04 1.23 -18.38
CA ILE A 765 2.07 1.19 -17.29
C ILE A 765 1.09 2.34 -17.55
N VAL A 766 -0.20 2.03 -17.60
CA VAL A 766 -1.26 3.00 -17.87
C VAL A 766 -2.28 3.00 -16.74
N LYS A 767 -2.54 4.18 -16.18
CA LYS A 767 -3.71 4.40 -15.32
C LYS A 767 -4.88 4.78 -16.20
N VAL A 768 -6.03 4.13 -16.01
CA VAL A 768 -7.21 4.28 -16.85
C VAL A 768 -8.46 4.42 -15.99
N GLU A 769 -9.44 5.13 -16.51
CA GLU A 769 -10.79 5.17 -15.96
C GLU A 769 -11.74 4.20 -16.66
N ALA A 770 -12.82 3.82 -15.99
CA ALA A 770 -13.87 3.01 -16.60
C ALA A 770 -14.41 3.67 -17.88
N ASN A 771 -14.44 2.91 -18.98
CA ASN A 771 -14.76 3.32 -20.36
C ASN A 771 -13.63 3.94 -21.18
N ASP A 772 -12.43 4.12 -20.63
CA ASP A 772 -11.26 4.49 -21.42
C ASP A 772 -10.96 3.47 -22.52
N LYS A 773 -10.31 3.93 -23.59
CA LYS A 773 -9.90 3.11 -24.73
C LYS A 773 -8.39 3.19 -24.94
N LEU A 774 -7.70 2.07 -24.76
CA LEU A 774 -6.33 1.92 -25.23
C LEU A 774 -6.32 1.37 -26.65
N ARG A 775 -5.45 1.86 -27.52
CA ARG A 775 -5.15 1.22 -28.81
C ARG A 775 -3.66 1.33 -29.08
N TYR A 776 -3.07 0.36 -29.76
CA TYR A 776 -1.74 0.53 -30.32
C TYR A 776 -1.85 1.05 -31.75
N VAL A 777 -1.00 2.02 -32.09
CA VAL A 777 -0.83 2.53 -33.44
C VAL A 777 0.60 2.30 -33.91
N PHE A 778 0.77 2.14 -35.22
CA PHE A 778 2.09 2.08 -35.84
C PHE A 778 2.14 2.87 -37.14
N SER A 779 3.30 3.43 -37.44
CA SER A 779 3.63 3.99 -38.76
C SER A 779 5.00 3.46 -39.22
N THR A 780 5.27 3.56 -40.51
CA THR A 780 6.52 3.08 -41.10
C THR A 780 7.10 4.09 -42.07
N THR A 781 8.44 4.17 -42.13
CA THR A 781 9.13 5.00 -43.16
C THR A 781 9.10 4.36 -44.54
N ASN A 782 8.61 3.12 -44.64
CA ASN A 782 8.53 2.33 -45.85
C ASN A 782 7.25 1.48 -45.79
N GLU A 783 6.36 1.63 -46.78
CA GLU A 783 5.05 0.97 -46.87
C GLU A 783 5.13 -0.56 -47.00
N LYS A 784 6.31 -1.10 -47.34
CA LYS A 784 6.57 -2.56 -47.39
C LYS A 784 6.88 -3.15 -46.01
N LEU A 785 7.10 -2.32 -45.00
CA LEU A 785 7.29 -2.74 -43.62
C LEU A 785 5.96 -2.85 -42.89
N GLY A 786 5.89 -3.76 -41.93
CA GLY A 786 4.73 -3.94 -41.06
C GLY A 786 4.92 -5.08 -40.07
N PHE A 787 3.83 -5.50 -39.44
CA PHE A 787 3.79 -6.73 -38.63
C PHE A 787 3.38 -7.90 -39.51
N ILE A 788 4.14 -8.99 -39.52
CA ILE A 788 4.04 -10.04 -40.55
C ILE A 788 3.68 -11.40 -39.93
N ALA A 789 2.66 -12.05 -40.51
CA ALA A 789 2.32 -13.44 -40.24
C ALA A 789 2.55 -14.25 -41.52
N THR A 790 3.73 -14.87 -41.63
CA THR A 790 4.03 -15.83 -42.72
C THR A 790 4.64 -17.08 -42.11
N ALA A 791 3.89 -18.17 -42.12
CA ALA A 791 4.37 -19.50 -41.74
C ALA A 791 4.92 -20.24 -42.97
N PRO A 792 6.01 -21.02 -42.84
CA PRO A 792 6.39 -22.00 -43.87
C PRO A 792 5.31 -23.04 -44.12
N LYS A 793 5.40 -23.69 -45.28
CA LYS A 793 4.44 -24.72 -45.68
C LYS A 793 4.61 -25.96 -44.80
N ASN A 794 3.54 -26.33 -44.07
CA ASN A 794 3.46 -27.40 -43.05
C ASN A 794 3.89 -27.02 -41.62
N GLU A 795 3.97 -25.72 -41.29
CA GLU A 795 4.18 -25.25 -39.92
C GLU A 795 2.93 -24.60 -39.31
N PRO A 796 2.89 -24.42 -37.96
CA PRO A 796 1.84 -23.66 -37.29
C PRO A 796 1.74 -22.22 -37.79
N SER A 797 0.52 -21.67 -37.77
CA SER A 797 0.24 -20.27 -38.10
C SER A 797 0.97 -19.30 -37.16
N VAL A 798 1.85 -18.47 -37.71
CA VAL A 798 2.61 -17.47 -36.96
C VAL A 798 1.72 -16.30 -36.56
N VAL A 799 1.83 -15.86 -35.31
CA VAL A 799 1.18 -14.65 -34.80
C VAL A 799 2.03 -13.42 -35.16
N SER A 800 1.45 -12.45 -35.88
CA SER A 800 2.14 -11.20 -36.26
C SER A 800 2.29 -10.23 -35.08
N SER A 801 1.35 -10.25 -34.13
CA SER A 801 1.48 -9.54 -32.87
C SER A 801 0.58 -10.04 -31.74
N VAL A 802 1.00 -9.76 -30.52
CA VAL A 802 0.35 -10.05 -29.24
C VAL A 802 0.25 -8.74 -28.44
N LEU A 803 -0.92 -8.47 -27.88
CA LEU A 803 -1.15 -7.43 -26.88
C LEU A 803 -1.64 -8.11 -25.59
N THR A 804 -0.83 -8.02 -24.54
CA THR A 804 -1.13 -8.54 -23.20
C THR A 804 -1.36 -7.36 -22.25
N ILE A 805 -2.47 -7.40 -21.51
CA ILE A 805 -2.84 -6.41 -20.49
C ILE A 805 -3.05 -7.15 -19.17
N PHE A 806 -2.37 -6.69 -18.13
CA PHE A 806 -2.50 -7.15 -16.75
C PHE A 806 -3.08 -6.02 -15.90
N GLU A 807 -4.12 -6.28 -15.09
CA GLU A 807 -4.44 -5.37 -13.99
C GLU A 807 -3.36 -5.48 -12.90
N LEU A 808 -2.67 -4.39 -12.59
CA LEU A 808 -1.82 -4.29 -11.40
C LEU A 808 -2.74 -4.06 -10.21
N GLY A 809 -3.22 -5.16 -9.63
CA GLY A 809 -4.36 -5.27 -8.71
C GLY A 809 -4.67 -4.01 -7.88
N THR A 810 -5.68 -3.26 -8.32
CA THR A 810 -6.12 -2.02 -7.67
C THR A 810 -7.36 -2.17 -6.79
N LYS A 811 -7.92 -3.38 -6.67
CA LYS A 811 -8.79 -3.69 -5.54
C LYS A 811 -7.96 -3.76 -4.27
N GLU A 812 -8.02 -2.69 -3.48
CA GLU A 812 -7.87 -2.82 -2.03
C GLU A 812 -8.80 -3.97 -1.60
N ASN A 813 -8.21 -5.11 -1.18
CA ASN A 813 -9.02 -6.16 -0.58
C ASN A 813 -9.70 -5.54 0.64
N PRO A 814 -11.05 -5.53 0.72
CA PRO A 814 -11.73 -4.87 1.80
C PRO A 814 -11.24 -5.45 3.12
N VAL A 815 -11.08 -4.56 4.10
CA VAL A 815 -10.53 -4.93 5.38
C VAL A 815 -11.52 -5.88 6.05
N PRO A 816 -11.10 -6.97 6.72
CA PRO A 816 -12.03 -7.80 7.46
C PRO A 816 -12.85 -6.94 8.45
N TYR A 817 -14.16 -6.88 8.23
CA TYR A 817 -15.11 -6.03 8.95
C TYR A 817 -16.46 -6.72 9.11
N ALA A 818 -17.23 -6.31 10.11
CA ALA A 818 -18.62 -6.70 10.29
C ALA A 818 -19.43 -5.56 10.90
N GLN A 819 -20.63 -5.39 10.40
CA GLN A 819 -21.76 -4.70 11.01
C GLN A 819 -22.87 -5.74 11.14
N LEU A 820 -23.23 -6.07 12.38
CA LEU A 820 -24.25 -7.06 12.72
C LEU A 820 -25.25 -6.42 13.67
N SER A 821 -26.51 -6.82 13.61
CA SER A 821 -27.53 -6.28 14.49
C SER A 821 -28.58 -7.31 14.89
N SER A 822 -29.49 -6.91 15.78
CA SER A 822 -30.64 -7.71 16.16
C SER A 822 -31.93 -6.92 16.11
N SER A 823 -32.85 -7.37 15.27
CA SER A 823 -34.19 -6.82 15.12
C SER A 823 -35.21 -7.42 16.10
N GLN A 824 -34.76 -8.06 17.19
CA GLN A 824 -35.62 -8.67 18.21
C GLN A 824 -35.22 -8.25 19.63
N SER A 825 -36.17 -7.84 20.47
CA SER A 825 -35.93 -7.65 21.90
C SER A 825 -35.46 -8.95 22.59
N GLN A 826 -34.42 -8.85 23.42
CA GLN A 826 -33.74 -9.97 24.05
C GLN A 826 -33.78 -9.85 25.57
N TRP A 827 -34.58 -10.69 26.22
CA TRP A 827 -34.81 -10.59 27.67
C TRP A 827 -33.75 -11.32 28.47
N GLY A 828 -33.09 -10.59 29.37
CA GLY A 828 -32.04 -11.09 30.25
C GLY A 828 -32.58 -11.99 31.36
N CYS A 829 -31.65 -12.59 32.09
CA CYS A 829 -31.91 -13.23 33.37
C CYS A 829 -30.63 -13.29 34.20
N ILE A 830 -30.75 -13.76 35.44
CA ILE A 830 -29.64 -13.92 36.41
C ILE A 830 -28.55 -14.93 35.99
N THR A 831 -28.72 -15.60 34.85
CA THR A 831 -27.69 -16.42 34.19
C THR A 831 -27.38 -15.83 32.84
N SER A 832 -26.09 -15.73 32.50
CA SER A 832 -25.63 -15.19 31.21
C SER A 832 -26.28 -15.90 30.02
N LYS A 833 -26.74 -15.13 29.04
CA LYS A 833 -27.18 -15.60 27.72
C LYS A 833 -26.26 -15.03 26.65
N LYS A 834 -26.12 -15.76 25.54
CA LYS A 834 -25.57 -15.19 24.31
C LYS A 834 -26.58 -14.20 23.73
N VAL A 835 -26.10 -13.07 23.24
CA VAL A 835 -26.88 -12.10 22.46
C VAL A 835 -27.12 -12.67 21.07
N ASP A 836 -28.37 -12.67 20.62
CA ASP A 836 -28.71 -12.97 19.24
C ASP A 836 -28.30 -11.80 18.33
N LEU A 837 -27.72 -12.10 17.19
CA LEU A 837 -27.39 -11.15 16.13
C LEU A 837 -28.03 -11.71 14.86
N SER A 838 -29.34 -11.47 14.71
CA SER A 838 -30.14 -12.07 13.64
C SER A 838 -29.85 -11.49 12.26
N ASN A 839 -29.26 -10.29 12.20
CA ASN A 839 -29.03 -9.53 10.99
C ASN A 839 -27.52 -9.46 10.69
N ASN A 840 -27.18 -9.43 9.40
CA ASN A 840 -25.85 -9.11 8.91
C ASN A 840 -25.98 -7.93 7.94
N ASP A 841 -25.70 -6.75 8.45
CA ASP A 841 -25.95 -5.47 7.78
C ASP A 841 -24.80 -5.13 6.82
N GLY A 842 -23.65 -5.79 7.01
CA GLY A 842 -22.55 -5.85 6.06
C GLY A 842 -21.32 -6.50 6.70
N SER A 843 -20.76 -7.54 6.07
CA SER A 843 -19.56 -8.21 6.59
C SER A 843 -18.62 -8.66 5.48
N HIS A 844 -17.32 -8.48 5.70
CA HIS A 844 -16.26 -9.06 4.90
C HIS A 844 -15.29 -9.83 5.79
N ARG A 845 -15.03 -11.12 5.50
CA ARG A 845 -14.08 -11.98 6.23
C ARG A 845 -14.28 -12.11 7.74
N ILE A 846 -15.48 -11.78 8.21
CA ILE A 846 -16.00 -12.07 9.55
C ILE A 846 -17.40 -12.65 9.32
N LYS A 847 -17.65 -13.85 9.84
CA LYS A 847 -18.93 -14.56 9.71
C LYS A 847 -19.76 -14.40 10.98
N ASN A 848 -21.08 -14.43 10.84
CA ASN A 848 -22.01 -14.50 11.96
C ASN A 848 -22.83 -15.78 11.84
N ASN A 849 -22.70 -16.67 12.82
CA ASN A 849 -23.43 -17.94 12.91
C ASN A 849 -24.30 -17.90 14.17
N ASP A 850 -25.52 -17.37 14.06
CA ASP A 850 -26.49 -17.21 15.15
C ASP A 850 -25.90 -16.52 16.39
N GLY A 851 -25.22 -15.38 16.23
CA GLY A 851 -24.54 -14.65 17.32
C GLY A 851 -23.18 -15.21 17.73
N VAL A 852 -22.67 -16.25 17.04
CA VAL A 852 -21.26 -16.67 17.14
C VAL A 852 -20.49 -16.06 15.96
N ILE A 853 -19.61 -15.10 16.27
CA ILE A 853 -18.89 -14.28 15.31
C ILE A 853 -17.53 -14.93 15.05
N GLU A 854 -17.30 -15.44 13.84
CA GLU A 854 -16.10 -16.19 13.46
C GLU A 854 -15.18 -15.35 12.56
N PHE A 855 -13.92 -15.21 12.95
CA PHE A 855 -12.93 -14.37 12.24
C PHE A 855 -12.13 -15.22 11.25
N GLU A 856 -12.20 -14.92 9.95
CA GLU A 856 -11.54 -15.76 8.94
C GLU A 856 -10.02 -15.53 8.83
N GLU A 857 -9.54 -14.38 9.29
CA GLU A 857 -8.13 -14.01 9.22
C GLU A 857 -7.53 -13.69 10.61
N PRO A 858 -6.25 -14.00 10.85
CA PRO A 858 -5.56 -13.52 12.04
C PRO A 858 -5.34 -12.00 11.95
N GLY A 859 -5.33 -11.31 13.09
CA GLY A 859 -5.12 -9.86 13.13
C GLY A 859 -5.42 -9.25 14.49
N THR A 860 -5.15 -7.96 14.63
CA THR A 860 -5.72 -7.18 15.75
C THR A 860 -7.01 -6.56 15.29
N TYR A 861 -8.09 -6.73 16.04
CA TYR A 861 -9.42 -6.22 15.73
C TYR A 861 -9.89 -5.27 16.81
N PHE A 862 -10.43 -4.12 16.42
CA PHE A 862 -11.27 -3.31 17.30
C PHE A 862 -12.71 -3.77 17.11
N MET A 863 -13.43 -3.94 18.23
CA MET A 863 -14.82 -4.36 18.26
C MET A 863 -15.58 -3.52 19.27
N MET A 864 -16.82 -3.20 18.95
CA MET A 864 -17.70 -2.42 19.80
C MET A 864 -19.14 -2.91 19.65
N ALA A 865 -19.82 -3.11 20.77
CA ALA A 865 -21.21 -3.51 20.88
C ALA A 865 -22.02 -2.42 21.59
N VAL A 866 -23.16 -2.08 21.03
CA VAL A 866 -24.08 -1.04 21.50
C VAL A 866 -25.45 -1.66 21.67
N GLY A 867 -25.85 -1.88 22.92
CA GLY A 867 -27.14 -2.46 23.28
C GLY A 867 -28.12 -1.40 23.77
N GLN A 868 -29.34 -1.40 23.25
CA GLN A 868 -30.43 -0.61 23.81
C GLN A 868 -31.02 -1.35 25.01
N THR A 869 -30.61 -1.00 26.22
CA THR A 869 -31.18 -1.59 27.45
C THR A 869 -32.51 -0.96 27.78
N GLY A 870 -33.45 -1.74 28.30
CA GLY A 870 -34.77 -1.25 28.67
C GLY A 870 -35.63 -2.32 29.33
N SER A 871 -36.93 -2.04 29.47
CA SER A 871 -37.87 -2.95 30.10
C SER A 871 -39.11 -3.25 29.26
N TYR A 872 -39.60 -4.50 29.31
CA TYR A 872 -40.73 -4.98 28.50
C TYR A 872 -42.03 -4.20 28.71
N ASP A 873 -42.25 -3.67 29.93
CA ASP A 873 -43.46 -2.96 30.33
C ASP A 873 -43.24 -1.49 30.72
N GLY A 874 -42.07 -0.93 30.40
CA GLY A 874 -41.67 0.44 30.78
C GLY A 874 -41.57 0.67 32.30
N LYS A 875 -41.45 -0.42 33.09
CA LYS A 875 -41.52 -0.40 34.57
C LYS A 875 -40.51 -1.35 35.22
N GLY A 876 -39.58 -1.89 34.46
CA GLY A 876 -38.45 -2.64 35.01
C GLY A 876 -37.43 -1.69 35.61
N ASN A 877 -37.02 -1.97 36.85
CA ASN A 877 -35.87 -1.34 37.48
C ASN A 877 -34.84 -2.45 37.81
N GLY A 878 -33.56 -2.18 37.54
CA GLY A 878 -32.42 -3.06 37.84
C GLY A 878 -31.33 -3.02 36.76
N ASP A 879 -30.27 -3.77 37.00
CA ASP A 879 -29.07 -3.75 36.14
C ASP A 879 -29.18 -4.70 34.94
N VAL A 880 -28.64 -4.25 33.79
CA VAL A 880 -28.38 -5.05 32.58
C VAL A 880 -26.88 -5.00 32.27
N HIS A 881 -26.29 -6.16 31.99
CA HIS A 881 -24.85 -6.34 31.88
C HIS A 881 -24.49 -6.85 30.48
N LEU A 882 -23.39 -6.37 29.90
CA LEU A 882 -22.92 -6.74 28.54
C LEU A 882 -21.40 -6.96 28.51
N TRP A 883 -20.96 -8.10 28.00
CA TRP A 883 -19.53 -8.41 27.83
C TRP A 883 -19.25 -9.29 26.61
N MET A 884 -17.97 -9.47 26.31
CA MET A 884 -17.48 -10.32 25.23
C MET A 884 -16.90 -11.64 25.75
N ARG A 885 -17.06 -12.71 24.96
CA ARG A 885 -16.50 -14.04 25.22
C ARG A 885 -15.74 -14.52 23.99
N LEU A 886 -14.47 -14.84 24.14
CA LEU A 886 -13.60 -15.37 23.09
C LEU A 886 -13.37 -16.86 23.32
N ASN A 887 -13.67 -17.70 22.31
CA ASN A 887 -13.46 -19.15 22.33
C ASN A 887 -14.00 -19.83 23.61
N GLY A 888 -15.19 -19.43 24.06
CA GLY A 888 -15.85 -19.95 25.27
C GLY A 888 -15.35 -19.34 26.59
N LYS A 889 -14.40 -18.40 26.58
CA LYS A 889 -13.84 -17.72 27.77
C LYS A 889 -14.19 -16.24 27.79
N ASP A 890 -14.73 -15.74 28.90
CA ASP A 890 -15.07 -14.32 29.05
C ASP A 890 -13.82 -13.42 28.98
N VAL A 891 -13.92 -12.29 28.27
CA VAL A 891 -12.88 -11.28 28.13
C VAL A 891 -12.92 -10.37 29.36
N ALA A 892 -11.82 -10.36 30.12
CA ALA A 892 -11.79 -9.97 31.53
C ALA A 892 -12.14 -8.50 31.84
N ASP A 893 -12.04 -7.63 30.84
CA ASP A 893 -12.19 -6.17 30.89
C ASP A 893 -13.13 -5.64 29.79
N SER A 894 -14.09 -6.46 29.36
CA SER A 894 -15.12 -6.08 28.38
C SER A 894 -16.48 -5.78 29.01
N ASN A 895 -16.69 -6.05 30.31
CA ASN A 895 -18.01 -5.99 30.94
C ASN A 895 -18.44 -4.55 31.23
N THR A 896 -19.69 -4.21 30.93
CA THR A 896 -20.32 -2.94 31.30
C THR A 896 -21.74 -3.18 31.83
N ILE A 897 -22.20 -2.28 32.71
CA ILE A 897 -23.53 -2.30 33.33
C ILE A 897 -24.29 -1.03 32.97
N GLN A 898 -25.60 -1.17 32.77
CA GLN A 898 -26.55 -0.07 32.79
C GLN A 898 -27.66 -0.37 33.79
N THR A 899 -27.86 0.49 34.78
CA THR A 899 -29.08 0.47 35.61
C THR A 899 -30.23 1.04 34.78
N VAL A 900 -31.27 0.25 34.57
CA VAL A 900 -32.53 0.65 33.93
C VAL A 900 -33.50 1.07 35.04
N ASP A 901 -34.26 2.15 34.84
CA ASP A 901 -35.30 2.63 35.77
C ASP A 901 -36.56 3.08 34.99
N GLY A 902 -37.12 2.17 34.19
CA GLY A 902 -38.21 2.45 33.24
C GLY A 902 -37.76 2.93 31.85
N ASP A 903 -36.68 3.70 31.77
CA ASP A 903 -36.09 4.28 30.55
C ASP A 903 -35.53 3.25 29.54
N THR A 904 -35.40 3.67 28.27
CA THR A 904 -34.51 3.02 27.29
C THR A 904 -33.16 3.74 27.29
N ILE A 905 -32.06 3.01 27.51
CA ILE A 905 -30.72 3.58 27.69
C ILE A 905 -29.69 2.80 26.87
N VAL A 906 -28.74 3.49 26.25
CA VAL A 906 -27.63 2.85 25.52
C VAL A 906 -26.53 2.35 26.46
N LEU A 907 -26.22 1.05 26.35
CA LEU A 907 -25.09 0.38 26.98
C LEU A 907 -24.01 0.07 25.94
N VAL A 908 -22.77 0.47 26.21
CA VAL A 908 -21.63 0.27 25.29
C VAL A 908 -20.62 -0.70 25.89
N CYS A 909 -20.11 -1.62 25.06
CA CYS A 909 -19.05 -2.57 25.37
C CYS A 909 -18.00 -2.51 24.24
N GLN A 910 -16.70 -2.54 24.55
CA GLN A 910 -15.63 -2.45 23.53
C GLN A 910 -14.40 -3.30 23.88
N ALA A 911 -13.65 -3.71 22.85
CA ALA A 911 -12.35 -4.37 23.01
C ALA A 911 -11.42 -4.22 21.79
N VAL A 912 -10.10 -4.31 22.04
CA VAL A 912 -9.04 -4.51 21.04
C VAL A 912 -8.41 -5.88 21.31
N ILE A 913 -8.73 -6.87 20.48
CA ILE A 913 -8.29 -8.26 20.68
C ILE A 913 -7.45 -8.70 19.49
N LYS A 914 -6.35 -9.42 19.77
CA LYS A 914 -5.64 -10.19 18.74
C LYS A 914 -6.38 -11.51 18.52
N MET A 915 -6.94 -11.68 17.32
CA MET A 915 -7.58 -12.90 16.85
C MET A 915 -6.62 -13.73 16.01
N GLU A 916 -6.77 -15.04 16.07
CA GLU A 916 -6.27 -16.00 15.08
C GLU A 916 -7.40 -16.43 14.12
N ALA A 917 -7.07 -16.97 12.95
CA ALA A 917 -8.09 -17.46 12.01
C ALA A 917 -8.89 -18.63 12.62
N GLY A 918 -10.23 -18.52 12.56
CA GLY A 918 -11.17 -19.47 13.16
C GLY A 918 -11.55 -19.15 14.61
N ASP A 919 -11.01 -18.08 15.21
CA ASP A 919 -11.44 -17.60 16.52
C ASP A 919 -12.91 -17.18 16.52
N LYS A 920 -13.59 -17.43 17.64
CA LYS A 920 -15.03 -17.21 17.81
C LYS A 920 -15.31 -16.27 18.96
N LEU A 921 -15.97 -15.16 18.67
CA LEU A 921 -16.47 -14.21 19.64
C LEU A 921 -17.99 -14.40 19.83
N GLU A 922 -18.43 -14.37 21.08
CA GLU A 922 -19.83 -14.29 21.47
C GLU A 922 -20.05 -13.01 22.28
N LEU A 923 -21.12 -12.28 21.99
CA LEU A 923 -21.62 -11.26 22.91
C LEU A 923 -22.48 -11.92 23.98
N MET A 924 -22.28 -11.54 25.23
CA MET A 924 -22.89 -12.18 26.40
C MET A 924 -23.58 -11.12 27.27
N PHE A 925 -24.74 -11.46 27.82
CA PHE A 925 -25.50 -10.54 28.66
C PHE A 925 -26.27 -11.23 29.79
N SER A 926 -26.56 -10.48 30.85
CA SER A 926 -27.39 -10.88 31.99
C SER A 926 -28.23 -9.70 32.47
N ALA A 927 -29.20 -9.96 33.34
CA ALA A 927 -29.98 -8.90 33.98
C ALA A 927 -30.50 -9.33 35.36
N ASP A 928 -30.57 -8.37 36.28
CA ASP A 928 -30.77 -8.61 37.72
C ASP A 928 -32.18 -9.10 38.12
N VAL A 929 -33.12 -9.12 37.18
CA VAL A 929 -34.50 -9.59 37.42
C VAL A 929 -34.69 -11.08 37.13
N ALA A 930 -34.99 -11.83 38.19
CA ALA A 930 -35.47 -13.22 38.12
C ALA A 930 -36.82 -13.44 37.39
N LYS A 931 -37.34 -12.41 36.70
CA LYS A 931 -38.62 -12.42 35.97
C LYS A 931 -38.52 -11.95 34.51
N GLY A 932 -37.31 -11.80 33.95
CA GLY A 932 -37.11 -11.58 32.51
C GLY A 932 -37.78 -10.33 31.94
N LYS A 933 -37.86 -9.25 32.73
CA LYS A 933 -38.46 -7.96 32.31
C LYS A 933 -37.45 -6.93 31.79
N LEU A 934 -36.17 -7.14 32.04
CA LEU A 934 -35.06 -6.31 31.59
C LEU A 934 -34.25 -7.05 30.53
N GLY A 935 -33.56 -6.31 29.69
CA GLY A 935 -32.68 -6.84 28.64
C GLY A 935 -32.49 -5.81 27.55
N PHE A 936 -32.22 -6.28 26.34
CA PHE A 936 -32.13 -5.42 25.17
C PHE A 936 -33.50 -5.26 24.49
N VAL A 937 -33.86 -4.05 24.08
CA VAL A 937 -35.17 -3.74 23.53
C VAL A 937 -35.06 -3.25 22.08
N THR A 938 -35.87 -3.80 21.19
CA THR A 938 -36.18 -3.15 19.91
C THR A 938 -37.36 -2.22 20.06
N SER A 939 -37.35 -1.12 19.30
CA SER A 939 -38.53 -0.29 19.09
C SER A 939 -38.83 -0.13 17.59
N GLN A 940 -40.10 0.09 17.28
CA GLN A 940 -40.56 0.50 15.96
C GLN A 940 -41.35 1.80 16.12
N PRO A 941 -40.70 2.96 16.08
CA PRO A 941 -41.40 4.24 16.16
C PRO A 941 -42.29 4.41 14.92
N GLU A 942 -43.48 4.98 15.08
CA GLU A 942 -44.38 5.19 13.94
C GLU A 942 -43.65 5.99 12.83
N SER A 943 -43.69 5.47 11.60
CA SER A 943 -43.00 6.02 10.41
C SER A 943 -41.47 6.11 10.46
N LYS A 944 -40.80 5.40 11.38
CA LYS A 944 -39.32 5.27 11.41
C LYS A 944 -38.89 3.81 11.20
N GLU A 945 -37.63 3.62 10.82
CA GLU A 945 -37.00 2.31 10.76
C GLU A 945 -36.91 1.66 12.16
N THR A 946 -36.76 0.33 12.17
CA THR A 946 -36.56 -0.44 13.39
C THR A 946 -35.31 0.05 14.10
N VAL A 947 -35.38 0.17 15.43
CA VAL A 947 -34.20 0.49 16.23
C VAL A 947 -33.71 -0.82 16.85
N PRO A 948 -32.60 -1.41 16.37
CA PRO A 948 -32.17 -2.76 16.72
C PRO A 948 -31.69 -2.87 18.17
N SER A 949 -32.04 -3.95 18.87
CA SER A 949 -31.76 -4.11 20.30
C SER A 949 -30.25 -4.18 20.59
N MET A 950 -29.48 -4.63 19.60
CA MET A 950 -28.02 -4.69 19.62
C MET A 950 -27.49 -4.26 18.25
N VAL A 951 -26.42 -3.48 18.25
CA VAL A 951 -25.55 -3.23 17.09
C VAL A 951 -24.13 -3.65 17.48
N PHE A 952 -23.49 -4.46 16.64
CA PHE A 952 -22.09 -4.87 16.78
C PHE A 952 -21.31 -4.45 15.56
N SER A 953 -20.18 -3.77 15.79
CA SER A 953 -19.24 -3.39 14.74
C SER A 953 -17.86 -3.96 15.06
N ALA A 954 -17.21 -4.53 14.06
CA ALA A 954 -15.83 -5.01 14.13
C ALA A 954 -15.06 -4.61 12.89
N PHE A 955 -13.77 -4.30 13.04
CA PHE A 955 -12.84 -4.22 11.91
C PHE A 955 -11.42 -4.57 12.35
N LYS A 956 -10.63 -5.13 11.43
CA LYS A 956 -9.21 -5.39 11.62
C LYS A 956 -8.46 -4.05 11.65
N SER A 957 -7.91 -3.69 12.81
CA SER A 957 -7.12 -2.47 12.97
C SER A 957 -5.70 -2.61 12.42
N SER A 958 -5.18 -3.84 12.31
CA SER A 958 -3.89 -4.07 11.62
C SER A 958 -3.72 -5.47 11.06
N TYR A 959 -3.00 -5.54 9.94
CA TYR A 959 -2.46 -6.76 9.37
C TYR A 959 -1.09 -7.07 9.97
N THR A 960 -0.94 -8.24 10.58
CA THR A 960 0.39 -8.81 10.87
C THR A 960 0.62 -9.91 9.84
N LYS A 961 1.57 -9.74 8.91
CA LYS A 961 1.95 -10.84 8.01
C LYS A 961 2.73 -11.87 8.82
N THR A 962 2.06 -12.92 9.27
CA THR A 962 2.72 -14.11 9.82
C THR A 962 3.22 -14.97 8.66
N SER A 963 4.51 -14.88 8.34
CA SER A 963 5.19 -15.91 7.57
C SER A 963 5.11 -17.23 8.35
N LYS A 964 4.39 -18.22 7.81
CA LYS A 964 4.43 -19.59 8.34
C LYS A 964 5.67 -20.28 7.81
N HIS A 965 6.77 -20.24 8.54
CA HIS A 965 7.93 -21.07 8.23
C HIS A 965 7.54 -22.55 8.32
N TYR A 966 7.43 -23.20 7.16
CA TYR A 966 7.33 -24.66 7.06
C TYR A 966 8.70 -25.28 7.31
N ASN A 967 9.13 -25.31 8.58
CA ASN A 967 10.29 -26.10 9.00
C ASN A 967 9.98 -27.59 8.84
N LYS A 968 10.30 -28.14 7.66
CA LYS A 968 10.17 -29.56 7.33
C LYS A 968 11.47 -30.15 6.77
N TYR A 969 12.48 -30.19 7.64
CA TYR A 969 13.71 -31.01 7.58
C TYR A 969 14.14 -31.23 9.04
N ASN A 970 14.66 -32.36 9.51
CA ASN A 970 14.98 -33.65 8.88
C ASN A 970 14.90 -34.75 9.96
N GLU A 971 14.36 -35.93 9.66
CA GLU A 971 14.62 -37.16 10.43
C GLU A 971 15.23 -38.20 9.48
N ASP A 972 16.56 -38.21 9.44
CA ASP A 972 17.46 -39.31 9.04
C ASP A 972 18.53 -39.44 10.15
#